data_AF-A0A356NQG5-F1
#
_entry.id   AF-A0A356NQG5-F1
#
_cell.length_a   1.000
_cell.length_b   1.000
_cell.length_c   1.000
_cell.angle_alpha   90.00
_cell.angle_beta   90.00
_cell.angle_gamma   90.00
#
_symmetry.space_group_name_H-M   'P 1'
#
loop_
_entity.id
_entity.type
_entity.pdbx_description
1 polymer ?
#
loop_
_entity_poly.entity_id
_entity_poly.type
_entity_poly.pdbx_seq_one_letter_code
_entity_poly.pdbx_strand_id
1 'polypeptide(L)'
;MAPPGELIVIRGAQLSNATQVLFTGDKEGLFSAVADTQIIVRVPAGADSGPVKITAPEGQGESEMDFLVSGAGPFITGLNPSKGQAGDTIIVEGVNLSDVKEISLNGAVVHFQVVANTQLSLSIPAGVTSGFIRLVTALDAYTSDIVLTVKGAGPVIESFAPSSGLPGAQVQFQGQHFANVESVLFGEWEASFEAAAETQLTALVPMDAETGFITIKTAFGEFVSDSVFVIQKPTPTITSFSPTSGQVGTRVTLTGNHFNGVSSVLLGDKEAAFQIVADSQILITVPADGMTGSLRVESPSGDSETESLFYLPASIDSFEPLKAIPGSELMIQGANFTGASKVRIGGKEAEILSVSLNEIVATVSSDALTGTVSVTTPAGSLATQHVFGVLPFIQGMTPVAGPIGTILQVMGMGFSEVKTVLIGELAVPFSVQSDGLIEIIVPSNAPSGQVTVINPAGLSISPDSFQLRMAADLSLEVMPLANPSSWKIPNVFSIKVHNAGPSTVRNFFLQHIVPSGSELVASSNPNGATEFAGSQVTSGIVSLEAGGTAHIIHTITTPHFGYEPHVFQIDTQIFDPSSVDQRIELNQPVLGPSIRLTIGHMDKRTHRLSWHPDLRGFELRAGSALSNPVSWSKLLSPLPLGESFMEFEHSEMNIFYILEPMAAGP
;
A
#
# COMPACT_ATOMS: atom_id res chain seq x y z
N MET A 1 -22.67 -49.43 89.58
CA MET A 1 -23.34 -48.65 88.53
C MET A 1 -23.62 -49.56 87.35
N ALA A 2 -24.87 -49.66 86.88
CA ALA A 2 -25.24 -50.39 85.67
C ALA A 2 -26.60 -49.88 85.11
N PRO A 3 -26.88 -49.98 83.80
CA PRO A 3 -28.18 -49.69 83.22
C PRO A 3 -29.27 -50.71 83.61
N PRO A 4 -30.56 -50.38 83.45
CA PRO A 4 -31.64 -51.34 83.61
C PRO A 4 -31.45 -52.57 82.72
N GLY A 5 -31.75 -53.75 83.26
CA GLY A 5 -31.61 -55.03 82.57
C GLY A 5 -30.23 -55.69 82.70
N GLU A 6 -29.19 -55.00 83.18
CA GLU A 6 -27.88 -55.63 83.42
C GLU A 6 -27.89 -56.48 84.70
N LEU A 7 -27.09 -57.57 84.71
CA LEU A 7 -26.85 -58.37 85.92
C LEU A 7 -25.72 -57.77 86.73
N ILE A 8 -25.99 -57.50 88.00
CA ILE A 8 -25.00 -57.00 88.95
C ILE A 8 -24.80 -58.00 90.08
N VAL A 9 -23.66 -57.90 90.75
CA VAL A 9 -23.35 -58.68 91.95
C VAL A 9 -23.41 -57.76 93.16
N ILE A 10 -24.29 -58.07 94.11
CA ILE A 10 -24.33 -57.46 95.44
C ILE A 10 -23.54 -58.35 96.39
N ARG A 11 -22.64 -57.79 97.21
CA ARG A 11 -21.83 -58.53 98.18
C ARG A 11 -22.24 -58.15 99.61
N GLY A 12 -22.24 -59.13 100.52
CA GLY A 12 -22.63 -58.95 101.92
C GLY A 12 -22.34 -60.20 102.75
N ALA A 13 -23.08 -60.40 103.84
CA ALA A 13 -23.03 -61.59 104.69
C ALA A 13 -24.46 -62.08 104.98
N GLN A 14 -24.63 -63.39 105.25
CA GLN A 14 -25.92 -64.02 105.57
C GLN A 14 -26.96 -63.92 104.44
N LEU A 15 -26.51 -63.90 103.17
CA LEU A 15 -27.37 -63.68 102.00
C LEU A 15 -28.00 -64.96 101.42
N SER A 16 -27.65 -66.15 101.92
CA SER A 16 -28.06 -67.42 101.29
C SER A 16 -29.57 -67.66 101.27
N ASN A 17 -30.31 -67.01 102.18
CA ASN A 17 -31.77 -67.14 102.35
C ASN A 17 -32.52 -65.83 102.04
N ALA A 18 -31.92 -64.91 101.26
CA ALA A 18 -32.60 -63.67 100.88
C ALA A 18 -33.91 -63.97 100.14
N THR A 19 -34.97 -63.26 100.52
CA THR A 19 -36.33 -63.41 99.96
C THR A 19 -36.73 -62.24 99.06
N GLN A 20 -36.05 -61.09 99.14
CA GLN A 20 -36.32 -59.92 98.27
C GLN A 20 -35.07 -59.05 98.07
N VAL A 21 -34.88 -58.51 96.86
CA VAL A 21 -33.94 -57.42 96.56
C VAL A 21 -34.74 -56.26 95.97
N LEU A 22 -34.73 -55.10 96.62
CA LEU A 22 -35.51 -53.92 96.24
C LEU A 22 -34.58 -52.76 95.89
N PHE A 23 -34.72 -52.23 94.69
CA PHE A 23 -34.05 -51.00 94.25
C PHE A 23 -34.90 -49.78 94.60
N THR A 24 -34.26 -48.61 94.67
CA THR A 24 -34.94 -47.33 94.92
C THR A 24 -36.05 -47.09 93.89
N GLY A 25 -37.19 -46.57 94.34
CA GLY A 25 -38.44 -46.54 93.57
C GLY A 25 -39.35 -47.77 93.78
N ASP A 26 -39.08 -48.55 94.84
CA ASP A 26 -39.78 -49.77 95.24
C ASP A 26 -39.86 -50.81 94.10
N LYS A 27 -38.77 -50.93 93.34
CA LYS A 27 -38.67 -51.86 92.21
C LYS A 27 -37.95 -53.13 92.63
N GLU A 28 -38.68 -54.24 92.61
CA GLU A 28 -38.13 -55.55 92.96
C GLU A 28 -37.26 -56.10 91.82
N GLY A 29 -36.01 -56.41 92.15
CA GLY A 29 -35.05 -57.03 91.24
C GLY A 29 -35.20 -58.55 91.28
N LEU A 30 -35.27 -59.18 90.11
CA LEU A 30 -35.20 -60.65 90.02
C LEU A 30 -33.77 -61.10 90.31
N PHE A 31 -33.61 -61.93 91.34
CA PHE A 31 -32.31 -62.43 91.79
C PHE A 31 -32.33 -63.94 91.98
N SER A 32 -31.15 -64.55 91.89
CA SER A 32 -30.90 -65.91 92.36
C SER A 32 -29.97 -65.84 93.57
N ALA A 33 -30.27 -66.60 94.63
CA ALA A 33 -29.40 -66.66 95.81
C ALA A 33 -28.11 -67.42 95.44
N VAL A 34 -26.95 -66.79 95.57
CA VAL A 34 -25.66 -67.40 95.19
C VAL A 34 -24.66 -67.25 96.34
N ALA A 35 -24.57 -68.26 97.19
CA ALA A 35 -23.71 -68.32 98.38
C ALA A 35 -24.02 -67.24 99.45
N ASP A 36 -23.49 -67.47 100.66
CA ASP A 36 -23.80 -66.66 101.83
C ASP A 36 -23.26 -65.22 101.74
N THR A 37 -22.38 -64.94 100.78
CA THR A 37 -21.64 -63.68 100.67
C THR A 37 -21.99 -62.83 99.46
N GLN A 38 -22.88 -63.29 98.56
CA GLN A 38 -23.25 -62.52 97.37
C GLN A 38 -24.66 -62.85 96.84
N ILE A 39 -25.24 -61.91 96.11
CA ILE A 39 -26.46 -62.08 95.33
C ILE A 39 -26.21 -61.58 93.93
N ILE A 40 -26.62 -62.35 92.92
CA ILE A 40 -26.65 -61.89 91.54
C ILE A 40 -28.09 -61.45 91.25
N VAL A 41 -28.27 -60.18 90.92
CA VAL A 41 -29.58 -59.58 90.67
C VAL A 41 -29.57 -58.82 89.36
N ARG A 42 -30.69 -58.87 88.62
CA ARG A 42 -30.90 -58.01 87.45
C ARG A 42 -31.44 -56.66 87.90
N VAL A 43 -30.84 -55.57 87.43
CA VAL A 43 -31.36 -54.21 87.68
C VAL A 43 -32.74 -54.07 87.04
N PRO A 44 -33.81 -53.80 87.80
CA PRO A 44 -35.16 -53.73 87.26
C PRO A 44 -35.38 -52.46 86.42
N ALA A 45 -36.29 -52.53 85.46
CA ALA A 45 -36.70 -51.37 84.68
C ALA A 45 -37.40 -50.33 85.57
N GLY A 46 -37.02 -49.06 85.43
CA GLY A 46 -37.59 -47.96 86.21
C GLY A 46 -37.11 -47.89 87.67
N ALA A 47 -35.98 -48.53 88.00
CA ALA A 47 -35.27 -48.28 89.25
C ALA A 47 -34.62 -46.90 89.22
N ASP A 48 -34.72 -46.19 90.34
CA ASP A 48 -34.01 -44.94 90.56
C ASP A 48 -32.61 -45.21 91.13
N SER A 49 -31.70 -44.24 91.01
CA SER A 49 -30.42 -44.30 91.72
C SER A 49 -30.65 -44.07 93.22
N GLY A 50 -30.06 -44.93 94.04
CA GLY A 50 -30.23 -44.91 95.49
C GLY A 50 -29.85 -46.24 96.12
N PRO A 51 -30.09 -46.44 97.43
CA PRO A 51 -29.70 -47.65 98.11
C PRO A 51 -30.48 -48.88 97.61
N VAL A 52 -29.87 -50.05 97.74
CA VAL A 52 -30.49 -51.35 97.43
C VAL A 52 -30.76 -52.07 98.75
N LYS A 53 -32.03 -52.42 98.97
CA LYS A 53 -32.49 -53.12 100.18
C LYS A 53 -32.61 -54.61 99.92
N ILE A 54 -32.18 -55.42 100.88
CA ILE A 54 -32.28 -56.88 100.86
C ILE A 54 -33.05 -57.33 102.09
N THR A 55 -34.06 -58.19 101.89
CA THR A 55 -34.82 -58.82 102.99
C THR A 55 -34.48 -60.30 103.06
N ALA A 56 -34.23 -60.81 104.27
CA ALA A 56 -34.04 -62.23 104.59
C ALA A 56 -34.83 -62.60 105.87
N PRO A 57 -35.06 -63.90 106.17
CA PRO A 57 -35.79 -64.30 107.38
C PRO A 57 -35.17 -63.81 108.70
N GLU A 58 -33.86 -63.61 108.72
CA GLU A 58 -33.08 -63.17 109.88
C GLU A 58 -33.09 -61.63 110.06
N GLY A 59 -33.51 -60.85 109.04
CA GLY A 59 -33.52 -59.39 109.08
C GLY A 59 -33.46 -58.69 107.71
N GLN A 60 -33.34 -57.36 107.72
CA GLN A 60 -33.17 -56.53 106.53
C GLN A 60 -31.79 -55.85 106.54
N GLY A 61 -31.18 -55.74 105.36
CA GLY A 61 -29.94 -55.01 105.12
C GLY A 61 -30.12 -54.00 103.99
N GLU A 62 -29.36 -52.92 104.02
CA GLU A 62 -29.35 -51.87 102.99
C GLU A 62 -27.91 -51.60 102.59
N SER A 63 -27.65 -51.32 101.31
CA SER A 63 -26.30 -51.02 100.83
C SER A 63 -25.78 -49.72 101.45
N GLU A 64 -24.53 -49.72 101.90
CA GLU A 64 -23.90 -48.51 102.49
C GLU A 64 -23.69 -47.38 101.48
N MET A 65 -23.61 -47.73 100.19
CA MET A 65 -23.55 -46.76 99.10
C MET A 65 -24.75 -46.92 98.17
N ASP A 66 -25.17 -45.80 97.59
CA ASP A 66 -26.19 -45.79 96.58
C ASP A 66 -25.73 -46.56 95.34
N PHE A 67 -26.60 -47.41 94.83
CA PHE A 67 -26.45 -47.99 93.51
C PHE A 67 -26.84 -46.95 92.46
N LEU A 68 -25.87 -46.51 91.67
CA LEU A 68 -26.12 -45.59 90.55
C LEU A 68 -26.64 -46.35 89.32
N VAL A 69 -27.78 -45.95 88.80
CA VAL A 69 -28.30 -46.44 87.52
C VAL A 69 -27.66 -45.62 86.40
N SER A 70 -26.87 -46.26 85.54
CA SER A 70 -26.18 -45.56 84.44
C SER A 70 -27.18 -45.10 83.39
N GLY A 71 -27.15 -43.81 83.01
CA GLY A 71 -28.03 -43.20 81.98
C GLY A 71 -29.14 -42.28 82.48
N ALA A 72 -28.89 -41.41 83.46
CA ALA A 72 -29.91 -40.53 84.09
C ALA A 72 -30.43 -39.35 83.23
N GLY A 73 -30.20 -39.34 81.91
CA GLY A 73 -30.76 -38.35 80.98
C GLY A 73 -31.80 -38.94 80.03
N PRO A 74 -32.68 -38.14 79.42
CA PRO A 74 -33.59 -38.61 78.38
C PRO A 74 -32.81 -39.18 77.19
N PHE A 75 -33.19 -40.37 76.74
CA PHE A 75 -32.58 -41.03 75.57
C PHE A 75 -33.66 -41.51 74.62
N ILE A 76 -33.55 -41.13 73.34
CA ILE A 76 -34.50 -41.52 72.28
C ILE A 76 -34.05 -42.86 71.69
N THR A 77 -34.89 -43.87 71.76
CA THR A 77 -34.65 -45.19 71.17
C THR A 77 -35.29 -45.35 69.79
N GLY A 78 -36.29 -44.52 69.45
CA GLY A 78 -36.99 -44.63 68.18
C GLY A 78 -37.94 -43.47 67.87
N LEU A 79 -38.31 -43.34 66.59
CA LEU A 79 -39.28 -42.37 66.09
C LEU A 79 -40.34 -43.10 65.27
N ASN A 80 -41.62 -42.78 65.50
CA ASN A 80 -42.74 -43.34 64.75
C ASN A 80 -43.78 -42.27 64.39
N PRO A 81 -43.93 -41.92 63.10
CA PRO A 81 -43.02 -42.28 62.00
C PRO A 81 -41.65 -41.58 62.12
N SER A 82 -40.60 -42.12 61.50
CA SER A 82 -39.28 -41.45 61.45
C SER A 82 -39.17 -40.35 60.39
N LYS A 83 -40.26 -40.13 59.63
CA LYS A 83 -40.40 -39.09 58.62
C LYS A 83 -41.80 -38.50 58.68
N GLY A 84 -41.93 -37.19 58.51
CA GLY A 84 -43.22 -36.50 58.46
C GLY A 84 -43.11 -35.13 57.80
N GLN A 85 -44.24 -34.49 57.55
CA GLN A 85 -44.33 -33.11 57.05
C GLN A 85 -44.90 -32.17 58.13
N ALA A 86 -44.92 -30.87 57.87
CA ALA A 86 -45.52 -29.90 58.79
C ALA A 86 -46.96 -30.30 59.16
N GLY A 87 -47.27 -30.23 60.46
CA GLY A 87 -48.54 -30.65 61.05
C GLY A 87 -48.58 -32.12 61.48
N ASP A 88 -47.72 -32.99 60.94
CA ASP A 88 -47.67 -34.40 61.35
C ASP A 88 -47.26 -34.52 62.81
N THR A 89 -47.82 -35.52 63.48
CA THR A 89 -47.44 -35.89 64.84
C THR A 89 -46.44 -37.03 64.81
N ILE A 90 -45.32 -36.86 65.50
CA ILE A 90 -44.25 -37.84 65.66
C ILE A 90 -44.26 -38.34 67.09
N ILE A 91 -44.39 -39.66 67.23
CA ILE A 91 -44.18 -40.34 68.50
C ILE A 91 -42.69 -40.58 68.68
N VAL A 92 -42.13 -40.08 69.76
CA VAL A 92 -40.75 -40.28 70.18
C VAL A 92 -40.75 -41.33 71.27
N GLU A 93 -40.10 -42.46 71.03
CA GLU A 93 -39.93 -43.55 71.99
C GLU A 93 -38.55 -43.45 72.65
N GLY A 94 -38.47 -43.75 73.94
CA GLY A 94 -37.22 -43.62 74.67
C GLY A 94 -37.33 -44.02 76.14
N VAL A 95 -36.39 -43.49 76.93
CA VAL A 95 -36.36 -43.64 78.40
C VAL A 95 -36.08 -42.28 79.04
N ASN A 96 -36.55 -42.09 80.27
CA ASN A 96 -36.37 -40.87 81.07
C ASN A 96 -36.93 -39.58 80.43
N LEU A 97 -38.05 -39.69 79.72
CA LEU A 97 -38.65 -38.58 78.96
C LEU A 97 -39.61 -37.68 79.76
N SER A 98 -39.97 -38.05 81.00
CA SER A 98 -40.97 -37.31 81.78
C SER A 98 -40.57 -35.86 82.12
N ASP A 99 -39.27 -35.60 82.26
CA ASP A 99 -38.74 -34.30 82.72
C ASP A 99 -38.30 -33.38 81.58
N VAL A 100 -38.55 -33.77 80.32
CA VAL A 100 -38.30 -32.92 79.16
C VAL A 100 -39.17 -31.67 79.23
N LYS A 101 -38.55 -30.50 79.12
CA LYS A 101 -39.17 -29.16 79.18
C LYS A 101 -39.22 -28.47 77.83
N GLU A 102 -38.29 -28.79 76.93
CA GLU A 102 -38.24 -28.24 75.58
C GLU A 102 -37.78 -29.33 74.61
N ILE A 103 -38.35 -29.32 73.42
CA ILE A 103 -37.82 -30.05 72.27
C ILE A 103 -37.53 -29.03 71.18
N SER A 104 -36.36 -29.14 70.56
CA SER A 104 -36.05 -28.39 69.34
C SER A 104 -35.58 -29.34 68.23
N LEU A 105 -35.97 -29.02 67.00
CA LEU A 105 -35.55 -29.72 65.79
C LEU A 105 -34.80 -28.72 64.92
N ASN A 106 -33.51 -29.01 64.67
CA ASN A 106 -32.60 -28.10 63.97
C ASN A 106 -32.66 -26.63 64.48
N GLY A 107 -32.74 -26.46 65.81
CA GLY A 107 -32.81 -25.14 66.46
C GLY A 107 -34.21 -24.52 66.56
N ALA A 108 -35.22 -25.04 65.85
CA ALA A 108 -36.60 -24.59 65.99
C ALA A 108 -37.29 -25.32 67.14
N VAL A 109 -37.80 -24.59 68.13
CA VAL A 109 -38.58 -25.16 69.24
C VAL A 109 -39.90 -25.72 68.71
N VAL A 110 -40.19 -26.98 69.03
CA VAL A 110 -41.41 -27.66 68.59
C VAL A 110 -42.36 -27.88 69.75
N HIS A 111 -43.66 -27.89 69.47
CA HIS A 111 -44.65 -28.23 70.48
C HIS A 111 -44.66 -29.74 70.72
N PHE A 112 -44.69 -30.15 72.00
CA PHE A 112 -44.72 -31.55 72.39
C PHE A 112 -45.57 -31.78 73.63
N GLN A 113 -45.95 -33.04 73.84
CA GLN A 113 -46.64 -33.56 75.00
C GLN A 113 -45.86 -34.75 75.55
N VAL A 114 -45.69 -34.79 76.88
CA VAL A 114 -45.17 -35.97 77.57
C VAL A 114 -46.32 -36.96 77.71
N VAL A 115 -46.21 -38.12 77.07
CA VAL A 115 -47.25 -39.18 77.10
C VAL A 115 -46.96 -40.17 78.24
N ALA A 116 -45.68 -40.55 78.40
CA ALA A 116 -45.18 -41.38 79.48
C ALA A 116 -43.67 -41.15 79.66
N ASN A 117 -43.07 -41.72 80.71
CA ASN A 117 -41.60 -41.66 80.89
C ASN A 117 -40.81 -42.31 79.73
N THR A 118 -41.48 -43.10 78.89
CA THR A 118 -40.90 -43.75 77.72
C THR A 118 -41.39 -43.19 76.38
N GLN A 119 -42.23 -42.15 76.39
CA GLN A 119 -42.88 -41.68 75.17
C GLN A 119 -43.22 -40.17 75.20
N LEU A 120 -42.83 -39.45 74.14
CA LEU A 120 -43.28 -38.10 73.84
C LEU A 120 -44.08 -38.10 72.54
N SER A 121 -44.97 -37.12 72.39
CA SER A 121 -45.67 -36.83 71.14
C SER A 121 -45.37 -35.39 70.75
N LEU A 122 -44.72 -35.15 69.60
CA LEU A 122 -44.44 -33.80 69.10
C LEU A 122 -45.10 -33.58 67.74
N SER A 123 -45.51 -32.35 67.45
CA SER A 123 -46.01 -31.97 66.12
C SER A 123 -44.96 -31.16 65.38
N ILE A 124 -44.70 -31.50 64.12
CA ILE A 124 -43.73 -30.80 63.27
C ILE A 124 -44.30 -29.41 62.90
N PRO A 125 -43.67 -28.30 63.31
CA PRO A 125 -44.13 -26.97 62.90
C PRO A 125 -43.84 -26.70 61.42
N ALA A 126 -44.55 -25.74 60.82
CA ALA A 126 -44.25 -25.27 59.47
C ALA A 126 -42.84 -24.65 59.39
N GLY A 127 -42.14 -24.88 58.27
CA GLY A 127 -40.82 -24.30 58.00
C GLY A 127 -39.64 -24.97 58.71
N VAL A 128 -39.87 -26.02 59.52
CA VAL A 128 -38.78 -26.75 60.21
C VAL A 128 -38.16 -27.78 59.27
N THR A 129 -36.83 -27.88 59.26
CA THR A 129 -36.08 -28.80 58.40
C THR A 129 -35.71 -30.10 59.13
N SER A 130 -35.26 -31.10 58.36
CA SER A 130 -34.73 -32.34 58.93
C SER A 130 -33.56 -32.08 59.89
N GLY A 131 -33.46 -32.85 60.97
CA GLY A 131 -32.38 -32.69 61.94
C GLY A 131 -32.45 -33.65 63.11
N PHE A 132 -31.43 -33.61 63.96
CA PHE A 132 -31.46 -34.27 65.26
C PHE A 132 -32.44 -33.57 66.20
N ILE A 133 -33.04 -34.34 67.11
CA ILE A 133 -33.96 -33.85 68.12
C ILE A 133 -33.15 -33.51 69.37
N ARG A 134 -33.21 -32.25 69.79
CA ARG A 134 -32.59 -31.81 71.03
C ARG A 134 -33.65 -31.68 72.12
N LEU A 135 -33.50 -32.44 73.19
CA LEU A 135 -34.33 -32.44 74.39
C LEU A 135 -33.66 -31.61 75.48
N VAL A 136 -34.38 -30.68 76.10
CA VAL A 136 -33.87 -29.90 77.24
C VAL A 136 -34.64 -30.29 78.50
N THR A 137 -33.91 -30.57 79.58
CA THR A 137 -34.44 -30.82 80.92
C THR A 137 -34.07 -29.67 81.85
N ALA A 138 -34.51 -29.72 83.12
CA ALA A 138 -34.09 -28.73 84.12
C ALA A 138 -32.58 -28.79 84.46
N LEU A 139 -31.89 -29.89 84.13
CA LEU A 139 -30.50 -30.13 84.49
C LEU A 139 -29.54 -29.94 83.32
N ASP A 140 -29.91 -30.45 82.14
CA ASP A 140 -29.05 -30.42 80.94
C ASP A 140 -29.86 -30.60 79.64
N ALA A 141 -29.18 -30.49 78.49
CA ALA A 141 -29.71 -30.75 77.16
C ALA A 141 -29.06 -31.97 76.50
N TYR A 142 -29.87 -32.76 75.81
CA TYR A 142 -29.51 -34.04 75.21
C TYR A 142 -29.92 -34.01 73.73
N THR A 143 -28.97 -34.26 72.83
CA THR A 143 -29.25 -34.39 71.39
C THR A 143 -29.34 -35.86 71.03
N SER A 144 -30.38 -36.24 70.29
CA SER A 144 -30.54 -37.59 69.78
C SER A 144 -29.44 -37.94 68.79
N ASP A 145 -29.14 -39.24 68.68
CA ASP A 145 -28.37 -39.84 67.59
C ASP A 145 -29.26 -40.21 66.39
N ILE A 146 -30.59 -40.10 66.54
CA ILE A 146 -31.59 -40.32 65.49
C ILE A 146 -31.99 -38.99 64.85
N VAL A 147 -32.04 -38.94 63.51
CA VAL A 147 -32.54 -37.79 62.73
C VAL A 147 -34.04 -37.95 62.44
N LEU A 148 -34.83 -36.92 62.72
CA LEU A 148 -36.18 -36.80 62.19
C LEU A 148 -36.11 -36.20 60.77
N THR A 149 -36.59 -36.94 59.78
CA THR A 149 -36.66 -36.43 58.40
C THR A 149 -37.95 -35.64 58.21
N VAL A 150 -37.83 -34.33 58.04
CA VAL A 150 -38.96 -33.48 57.64
C VAL A 150 -39.04 -33.43 56.11
N LYS A 151 -40.20 -33.77 55.57
CA LYS A 151 -40.54 -33.60 54.16
C LYS A 151 -41.32 -32.29 54.00
N GLY A 152 -40.95 -31.51 52.99
CA GLY A 152 -41.70 -30.33 52.56
C GLY A 152 -41.97 -30.41 51.08
N ALA A 153 -42.81 -29.50 50.59
CA ALA A 153 -42.89 -29.26 49.16
C ALA A 153 -41.63 -28.50 48.72
N GLY A 154 -41.03 -28.94 47.60
CA GLY A 154 -39.94 -28.21 46.97
C GLY A 154 -40.40 -26.84 46.46
N PRO A 155 -39.46 -25.97 46.07
CA PRO A 155 -39.79 -24.68 45.50
C PRO A 155 -40.55 -24.88 44.19
N VAL A 156 -41.34 -23.89 43.80
CA VAL A 156 -41.98 -23.85 42.47
C VAL A 156 -41.78 -22.47 41.88
N ILE A 157 -41.22 -22.39 40.68
CA ILE A 157 -41.16 -21.14 39.91
C ILE A 157 -42.36 -21.11 38.98
N GLU A 158 -43.33 -20.23 39.24
CA GLU A 158 -44.46 -20.01 38.34
C GLU A 158 -44.11 -19.05 37.21
N SER A 159 -43.33 -18.01 37.52
CA SER A 159 -42.81 -17.07 36.53
C SER A 159 -41.59 -16.31 37.05
N PHE A 160 -40.84 -15.72 36.12
CA PHE A 160 -39.79 -14.75 36.44
C PHE A 160 -39.81 -13.60 35.44
N ALA A 161 -39.46 -12.40 35.90
CA ALA A 161 -39.39 -11.20 35.08
C ALA A 161 -38.20 -10.31 35.50
N PRO A 162 -37.47 -9.73 34.52
CA PRO A 162 -37.59 -9.96 33.08
C PRO A 162 -37.15 -11.38 32.67
N SER A 163 -37.48 -11.83 31.45
CA SER A 163 -37.03 -13.12 30.91
C SER A 163 -35.63 -13.09 30.28
N SER A 164 -35.02 -11.90 30.23
CA SER A 164 -33.67 -11.66 29.73
C SER A 164 -33.06 -10.45 30.41
N GLY A 165 -31.74 -10.41 30.53
CA GLY A 165 -31.05 -9.26 31.11
C GLY A 165 -29.53 -9.36 31.00
N LEU A 166 -28.88 -8.24 31.26
CA LEU A 166 -27.42 -8.17 31.40
C LEU A 166 -26.98 -8.84 32.72
N PRO A 167 -25.72 -9.24 32.85
CA PRO A 167 -25.16 -9.57 34.15
C PRO A 167 -25.33 -8.41 35.15
N GLY A 168 -25.67 -8.73 36.40
CA GLY A 168 -26.05 -7.77 37.44
C GLY A 168 -27.50 -7.29 37.38
N ALA A 169 -28.28 -7.64 36.34
CA ALA A 169 -29.70 -7.31 36.29
C ALA A 169 -30.48 -8.01 37.41
N GLN A 170 -31.47 -7.32 37.96
CA GLN A 170 -32.37 -7.88 38.95
C GLN A 170 -33.48 -8.69 38.28
N VAL A 171 -33.68 -9.92 38.74
CA VAL A 171 -34.72 -10.84 38.29
C VAL A 171 -35.65 -11.15 39.45
N GLN A 172 -36.93 -10.86 39.27
CA GLN A 172 -37.97 -11.17 40.23
C GLN A 172 -38.65 -12.48 39.86
N PHE A 173 -38.80 -13.37 40.84
CA PHE A 173 -39.46 -14.66 40.73
C PHE A 173 -40.79 -14.63 41.48
N GLN A 174 -41.83 -15.20 40.87
CA GLN A 174 -43.12 -15.48 41.48
C GLN A 174 -43.29 -16.99 41.55
N GLY A 175 -43.74 -17.49 42.70
CA GLY A 175 -43.78 -18.93 42.92
C GLY A 175 -44.37 -19.32 44.27
N GLN A 176 -43.94 -20.50 44.73
CA GLN A 176 -44.35 -21.07 46.02
C GLN A 176 -43.16 -21.72 46.73
N HIS A 177 -43.23 -21.76 48.06
CA HIS A 177 -42.24 -22.40 48.95
C HIS A 177 -40.83 -21.83 48.85
N PHE A 178 -40.70 -20.50 48.74
CA PHE A 178 -39.39 -19.86 48.77
C PHE A 178 -38.90 -19.50 50.18
N ALA A 179 -39.68 -19.69 51.26
CA ALA A 179 -39.10 -19.57 52.60
C ALA A 179 -38.03 -20.66 52.78
N ASN A 180 -36.77 -20.27 52.98
CA ASN A 180 -35.58 -21.12 53.06
C ASN A 180 -34.96 -21.54 51.70
N VAL A 181 -34.94 -20.64 50.72
CA VAL A 181 -34.03 -20.77 49.57
C VAL A 181 -32.58 -20.82 50.07
N GLU A 182 -31.87 -21.87 49.67
CA GLU A 182 -30.44 -22.09 49.96
C GLU A 182 -29.56 -21.49 48.85
N SER A 183 -29.98 -21.62 47.59
CA SER A 183 -29.27 -21.05 46.44
C SER A 183 -30.20 -20.80 45.25
N VAL A 184 -29.81 -19.83 44.43
CA VAL A 184 -30.38 -19.54 43.11
C VAL A 184 -29.25 -19.66 42.10
N LEU A 185 -29.41 -20.43 41.03
CA LEU A 185 -28.41 -20.58 39.99
C LEU A 185 -28.97 -20.16 38.63
N PHE A 186 -28.20 -19.39 37.86
CA PHE A 186 -28.42 -19.14 36.44
C PHE A 186 -27.51 -20.08 35.65
N GLY A 187 -28.06 -21.21 35.19
CA GLY A 187 -27.24 -22.35 34.77
C GLY A 187 -26.44 -22.92 35.95
N GLU A 188 -25.12 -22.96 35.84
CA GLU A 188 -24.21 -23.42 36.90
C GLU A 188 -23.74 -22.29 37.83
N TRP A 189 -24.08 -21.03 37.53
CA TRP A 189 -23.55 -19.86 38.24
C TRP A 189 -24.47 -19.44 39.38
N GLU A 190 -23.95 -19.44 40.60
CA GLU A 190 -24.69 -19.04 41.79
C GLU A 190 -24.92 -17.52 41.84
N ALA A 191 -26.17 -17.14 42.12
CA ALA A 191 -26.65 -15.77 42.17
C ALA A 191 -26.77 -15.27 43.60
N SER A 192 -26.43 -14.00 43.82
CA SER A 192 -26.85 -13.31 45.04
C SER A 192 -28.35 -13.03 44.99
N PHE A 193 -29.05 -13.27 46.09
CA PHE A 193 -30.48 -12.99 46.19
C PHE A 193 -30.82 -12.31 47.53
N GLU A 194 -31.89 -11.54 47.55
CA GLU A 194 -32.44 -10.96 48.78
C GLU A 194 -33.40 -11.94 49.46
N ALA A 195 -33.64 -11.74 50.77
CA ALA A 195 -34.47 -12.63 51.59
C ALA A 195 -35.79 -12.99 50.89
N ALA A 196 -36.02 -14.29 50.75
CA ALA A 196 -37.17 -14.83 50.06
C ALA A 196 -38.43 -14.76 50.93
N ALA A 197 -39.52 -14.22 50.38
CA ALA A 197 -40.86 -14.44 50.92
C ALA A 197 -41.44 -15.71 50.32
N GLU A 198 -42.42 -16.35 50.96
CA GLU A 198 -42.98 -17.64 50.52
C GLU A 198 -43.35 -17.72 49.04
N THR A 199 -43.77 -16.60 48.44
CA THR A 199 -44.20 -16.53 47.04
C THR A 199 -43.33 -15.65 46.15
N GLN A 200 -42.32 -14.96 46.70
CA GLN A 200 -41.49 -14.01 45.95
C GLN A 200 -40.02 -14.09 46.33
N LEU A 201 -39.19 -14.03 45.30
CA LEU A 201 -37.73 -14.02 45.41
C LEU A 201 -37.16 -13.02 44.41
N THR A 202 -36.04 -12.39 44.77
CA THR A 202 -35.30 -11.50 43.87
C THR A 202 -33.84 -11.93 43.86
N ALA A 203 -33.28 -12.17 42.68
CA ALA A 203 -31.86 -12.48 42.50
C ALA A 203 -31.21 -11.54 41.48
N LEU A 204 -29.89 -11.36 41.59
CA LEU A 204 -29.08 -10.65 40.61
C LEU A 204 -28.40 -11.66 39.69
N VAL A 205 -28.46 -11.42 38.37
CA VAL A 205 -27.80 -12.26 37.38
C VAL A 205 -26.28 -12.27 37.65
N PRO A 206 -25.63 -13.44 37.83
CA PRO A 206 -24.18 -13.53 38.02
C PRO A 206 -23.39 -12.96 36.84
N MET A 207 -22.18 -12.44 37.09
CA MET A 207 -21.36 -11.80 36.05
C MET A 207 -21.04 -12.75 34.88
N ASP A 208 -20.73 -14.00 35.21
CA ASP A 208 -20.28 -15.02 34.26
C ASP A 208 -21.42 -15.93 33.77
N ALA A 209 -22.66 -15.63 34.15
CA ALA A 209 -23.81 -16.44 33.77
C ALA A 209 -23.93 -16.61 32.25
N GLU A 210 -24.44 -17.78 31.86
CA GLU A 210 -24.77 -18.12 30.48
C GLU A 210 -26.29 -18.29 30.32
N THR A 211 -26.78 -18.12 29.09
CA THR A 211 -28.20 -18.33 28.80
C THR A 211 -28.57 -19.77 29.14
N GLY A 212 -29.56 -19.93 30.01
CA GLY A 212 -29.90 -21.24 30.56
C GLY A 212 -31.12 -21.19 31.47
N PHE A 213 -31.49 -22.35 31.98
CA PHE A 213 -32.54 -22.45 32.98
C PHE A 213 -32.07 -21.89 34.32
N ILE A 214 -33.03 -21.47 35.14
CA ILE A 214 -32.78 -21.02 36.50
C ILE A 214 -33.16 -22.13 37.45
N THR A 215 -32.27 -22.40 38.41
CA THR A 215 -32.47 -23.41 39.44
C THR A 215 -32.61 -22.73 40.80
N ILE A 216 -33.67 -23.05 41.54
CA ILE A 216 -33.81 -22.66 42.95
C ILE A 216 -33.74 -23.91 43.80
N LYS A 217 -32.86 -23.90 44.81
CA LYS A 217 -32.72 -24.98 45.79
C LYS A 217 -33.19 -24.51 47.15
N THR A 218 -33.93 -25.38 47.84
CA THR A 218 -34.34 -25.22 49.24
C THR A 218 -33.98 -26.50 49.99
N ALA A 219 -34.06 -26.46 51.31
CA ALA A 219 -33.91 -27.64 52.17
C ALA A 219 -34.90 -28.79 51.85
N PHE A 220 -35.98 -28.52 51.11
CA PHE A 220 -37.02 -29.51 50.77
C PHE A 220 -36.97 -29.98 49.31
N GLY A 221 -36.06 -29.45 48.49
CA GLY A 221 -35.89 -29.87 47.10
C GLY A 221 -35.41 -28.75 46.18
N GLU A 222 -35.30 -29.10 44.91
CA GLU A 222 -34.84 -28.23 43.83
C GLU A 222 -35.94 -28.08 42.77
N PHE A 223 -36.02 -26.90 42.17
CA PHE A 223 -36.87 -26.64 41.01
C PHE A 223 -36.09 -25.91 39.93
N VAL A 224 -36.25 -26.39 38.69
CA VAL A 224 -35.68 -25.80 37.49
C VAL A 224 -36.80 -25.10 36.74
N SER A 225 -36.59 -23.85 36.33
CA SER A 225 -37.59 -23.06 35.61
C SER A 225 -38.02 -23.73 34.29
N ASP A 226 -39.27 -23.56 33.89
CA ASP A 226 -39.79 -24.11 32.63
C ASP A 226 -39.29 -23.34 31.39
N SER A 227 -38.79 -22.12 31.59
CA SER A 227 -38.25 -21.26 30.53
C SER A 227 -36.81 -20.89 30.83
N VAL A 228 -36.01 -20.73 29.78
CA VAL A 228 -34.64 -20.23 29.89
C VAL A 228 -34.64 -18.73 30.16
N PHE A 229 -33.70 -18.26 30.96
CA PHE A 229 -33.35 -16.86 31.07
C PHE A 229 -32.27 -16.54 30.04
N VAL A 230 -32.51 -15.53 29.22
CA VAL A 230 -31.56 -15.13 28.17
C VAL A 230 -30.58 -14.10 28.72
N ILE A 231 -29.31 -14.49 28.84
CA ILE A 231 -28.23 -13.57 29.19
C ILE A 231 -27.91 -12.71 27.98
N GLN A 232 -28.12 -11.41 28.11
CA GLN A 232 -27.75 -10.44 27.10
C GLN A 232 -26.27 -10.09 27.30
N LYS A 233 -25.45 -10.37 26.28
CA LYS A 233 -24.03 -9.97 26.22
C LYS A 233 -23.85 -9.09 24.98
N PRO A 234 -24.20 -7.79 25.05
CA PRO A 234 -24.03 -6.92 23.90
C PRO A 234 -22.54 -6.81 23.57
N THR A 235 -22.20 -6.99 22.29
CA THR A 235 -20.84 -6.76 21.80
C THR A 235 -20.54 -5.26 21.86
N PRO A 236 -19.29 -4.86 22.15
CA PRO A 236 -18.87 -3.49 22.01
C PRO A 236 -19.11 -3.02 20.56
N THR A 237 -19.34 -1.72 20.37
CA THR A 237 -19.47 -1.12 19.04
C THR A 237 -18.66 0.16 18.98
N ILE A 238 -17.76 0.29 18.00
CA ILE A 238 -17.04 1.54 17.76
C ILE A 238 -17.76 2.31 16.65
N THR A 239 -18.21 3.53 16.95
CA THR A 239 -18.90 4.40 15.98
C THR A 239 -17.97 5.43 15.34
N SER A 240 -16.98 5.92 16.09
CA SER A 240 -16.00 6.89 15.61
C SER A 240 -14.79 6.94 16.53
N PHE A 241 -13.71 7.56 16.06
CA PHE A 241 -12.56 7.90 16.88
C PHE A 241 -11.98 9.26 16.49
N SER A 242 -11.33 9.93 17.44
CA SER A 242 -10.68 11.21 17.21
C SER A 242 -9.46 11.42 18.12
N PRO A 243 -8.33 11.94 17.60
CA PRO A 243 -8.07 12.29 16.20
C PRO A 243 -7.94 11.05 15.29
N THR A 244 -7.99 11.24 13.97
CA THR A 244 -7.81 10.16 12.97
C THR A 244 -6.36 9.87 12.59
N SER A 245 -5.43 10.70 13.07
CA SER A 245 -4.00 10.51 12.90
C SER A 245 -3.22 11.06 14.09
N GLY A 246 -2.00 10.55 14.29
CA GLY A 246 -1.11 11.02 15.34
C GLY A 246 0.13 10.16 15.50
N GLN A 247 1.19 10.76 16.04
CA GLN A 247 2.42 10.04 16.39
C GLN A 247 2.21 9.11 17.61
N VAL A 248 3.21 8.27 17.88
CA VAL A 248 3.31 7.48 19.12
C VAL A 248 3.02 8.34 20.36
N GLY A 249 2.25 7.81 21.30
CA GLY A 249 1.84 8.52 22.52
C GLY A 249 0.65 9.47 22.35
N THR A 250 0.11 9.64 21.14
CA THR A 250 -1.13 10.40 20.92
C THR A 250 -2.28 9.75 21.69
N ARG A 251 -3.10 10.56 22.37
CA ARG A 251 -4.32 10.08 23.01
C ARG A 251 -5.47 10.11 22.01
N VAL A 252 -6.12 8.96 21.80
CA VAL A 252 -7.22 8.80 20.86
C VAL A 252 -8.48 8.43 21.62
N THR A 253 -9.56 9.17 21.39
CA THR A 253 -10.87 8.88 21.97
C THR A 253 -11.66 8.01 21.01
N LEU A 254 -12.08 6.83 21.45
CA LEU A 254 -13.03 5.96 20.75
C LEU A 254 -14.43 6.24 21.32
N THR A 255 -15.40 6.47 20.45
CA THR A 255 -16.81 6.69 20.80
C THR A 255 -17.63 5.51 20.33
N GLY A 256 -18.52 4.99 21.17
CA GLY A 256 -19.22 3.74 20.91
C GLY A 256 -20.31 3.43 21.92
N ASN A 257 -20.65 2.14 22.05
CA ASN A 257 -21.53 1.61 23.09
C ASN A 257 -21.01 0.27 23.62
N HIS A 258 -21.41 -0.08 24.85
CA HIS A 258 -21.08 -1.33 25.52
C HIS A 258 -19.57 -1.55 25.73
N PHE A 259 -18.87 -0.50 26.15
CA PHE A 259 -17.44 -0.57 26.46
C PHE A 259 -17.13 -1.05 27.88
N ASN A 260 -18.11 -1.09 28.78
CA ASN A 260 -17.94 -1.73 30.07
C ASN A 260 -17.61 -3.22 29.87
N GLY A 261 -16.49 -3.69 30.43
CA GLY A 261 -16.03 -5.06 30.28
C GLY A 261 -15.10 -5.31 29.08
N VAL A 262 -14.74 -4.28 28.31
CA VAL A 262 -13.63 -4.36 27.35
C VAL A 262 -12.35 -4.73 28.08
N SER A 263 -11.68 -5.78 27.61
CA SER A 263 -10.48 -6.34 28.21
C SER A 263 -9.20 -5.94 27.50
N SER A 264 -9.27 -5.59 26.21
CA SER A 264 -8.11 -5.16 25.41
C SER A 264 -8.53 -4.18 24.32
N VAL A 265 -7.61 -3.31 23.92
CA VAL A 265 -7.75 -2.46 22.73
C VAL A 265 -6.47 -2.53 21.92
N LEU A 266 -6.59 -2.78 20.61
CA LEU A 266 -5.49 -2.88 19.68
C LEU A 266 -5.53 -1.78 18.62
N LEU A 267 -4.37 -1.35 18.19
CA LEU A 267 -4.14 -0.59 16.96
C LEU A 267 -3.39 -1.50 15.97
N GLY A 268 -4.09 -1.96 14.93
CA GLY A 268 -3.64 -3.07 14.11
C GLY A 268 -3.50 -4.35 14.96
N ASP A 269 -2.28 -4.88 15.04
CA ASP A 269 -1.93 -6.05 15.85
C ASP A 269 -1.28 -5.68 17.21
N LYS A 270 -1.19 -4.38 17.53
CA LYS A 270 -0.48 -3.88 18.71
C LYS A 270 -1.43 -3.45 19.82
N GLU A 271 -1.21 -3.98 21.01
CA GLU A 271 -1.99 -3.61 22.19
C GLU A 271 -1.71 -2.15 22.59
N ALA A 272 -2.79 -1.39 22.81
CA ALA A 272 -2.76 0.01 23.21
C ALA A 272 -3.22 0.14 24.67
N ALA A 273 -2.49 0.93 25.46
CA ALA A 273 -2.92 1.26 26.82
C ALA A 273 -4.23 2.07 26.75
N PHE A 274 -5.25 1.65 27.51
CA PHE A 274 -6.57 2.27 27.46
C PHE A 274 -7.17 2.54 28.84
N GLN A 275 -8.15 3.43 28.86
CA GLN A 275 -8.99 3.74 29.99
C GLN A 275 -10.44 3.83 29.51
N ILE A 276 -11.35 3.07 30.13
CA ILE A 276 -12.79 3.24 29.95
C ILE A 276 -13.20 4.48 30.74
N VAL A 277 -13.63 5.54 30.04
CA VAL A 277 -14.06 6.80 30.65
C VAL A 277 -15.56 6.80 30.90
N ALA A 278 -16.30 6.15 30.01
CA ALA A 278 -17.73 5.87 30.11
C ALA A 278 -18.06 4.62 29.29
N ASP A 279 -19.26 4.04 29.47
CA ASP A 279 -19.71 2.90 28.65
C ASP A 279 -19.75 3.19 27.14
N SER A 280 -19.79 4.48 26.77
CA SER A 280 -19.75 4.95 25.39
C SER A 280 -18.41 5.56 24.96
N GLN A 281 -17.38 5.55 25.83
CA GLN A 281 -16.13 6.24 25.56
C GLN A 281 -14.90 5.50 26.13
N ILE A 282 -13.97 5.13 25.26
CA ILE A 282 -12.64 4.64 25.63
C ILE A 282 -11.60 5.69 25.21
N LEU A 283 -10.62 5.93 26.07
CA LEU A 283 -9.45 6.73 25.77
C LEU A 283 -8.23 5.81 25.66
N ILE A 284 -7.62 5.72 24.49
CA ILE A 284 -6.39 4.96 24.26
C ILE A 284 -5.17 5.86 24.11
N THR A 285 -4.00 5.28 24.27
CA THR A 285 -2.71 5.90 23.93
C THR A 285 -2.03 5.08 22.85
N VAL A 286 -1.64 5.72 21.74
CA VAL A 286 -0.96 5.06 20.61
C VAL A 286 0.33 4.39 21.12
N PRO A 287 0.51 3.07 20.94
CA PRO A 287 1.64 2.32 21.48
C PRO A 287 2.97 2.67 20.79
N ALA A 288 4.09 2.35 21.45
CA ALA A 288 5.43 2.69 20.97
C ALA A 288 5.85 1.97 19.69
N ASP A 289 5.33 0.76 19.48
CA ASP A 289 5.54 -0.07 18.31
C ASP A 289 4.30 -0.09 17.38
N GLY A 290 3.39 0.87 17.57
CA GLY A 290 2.18 1.01 16.75
C GLY A 290 2.50 1.29 15.29
N MET A 291 1.61 0.83 14.41
CA MET A 291 1.62 1.11 12.98
C MET A 291 0.24 1.63 12.55
N THR A 292 0.16 2.27 11.39
CA THR A 292 -1.13 2.65 10.77
C THR A 292 -2.02 1.41 10.65
N GLY A 293 -3.22 1.47 11.22
CA GLY A 293 -4.09 0.30 11.32
C GLY A 293 -5.50 0.63 11.81
N SER A 294 -6.37 -0.36 11.79
CA SER A 294 -7.69 -0.32 12.41
C SER A 294 -7.56 -0.29 13.94
N LEU A 295 -8.61 0.20 14.60
CA LEU A 295 -8.74 0.12 16.05
C LEU A 295 -9.70 -1.01 16.39
N ARG A 296 -9.28 -1.96 17.22
CA ARG A 296 -10.09 -3.10 17.66
C ARG A 296 -10.25 -3.10 19.16
N VAL A 297 -11.47 -3.21 19.66
CA VAL A 297 -11.78 -3.43 21.08
C VAL A 297 -12.20 -4.88 21.25
N GLU A 298 -11.64 -5.55 22.25
CA GLU A 298 -11.94 -6.94 22.55
C GLU A 298 -12.62 -7.06 23.92
N SER A 299 -13.62 -7.92 24.01
CA SER A 299 -14.32 -8.19 25.26
C SER A 299 -14.82 -9.64 25.30
N PRO A 300 -15.16 -10.17 26.49
CA PRO A 300 -15.76 -11.50 26.60
C PRO A 300 -17.10 -11.65 25.86
N SER A 301 -17.82 -10.55 25.58
CA SER A 301 -19.06 -10.59 24.79
C SER A 301 -18.82 -10.61 23.28
N GLY A 302 -17.57 -10.39 22.85
CA GLY A 302 -17.13 -10.30 21.45
C GLY A 302 -16.35 -9.02 21.17
N ASP A 303 -15.97 -8.83 19.91
CA ASP A 303 -15.05 -7.77 19.50
C ASP A 303 -15.70 -6.78 18.55
N SER A 304 -15.13 -5.59 18.44
CA SER A 304 -15.49 -4.61 17.42
C SER A 304 -14.24 -3.95 16.86
N GLU A 305 -14.23 -3.74 15.54
CA GLU A 305 -13.12 -3.16 14.81
C GLU A 305 -13.60 -2.00 13.94
N THR A 306 -12.78 -0.97 13.79
CA THR A 306 -13.10 0.18 12.94
C THR A 306 -12.87 -0.12 11.47
N GLU A 307 -13.79 0.31 10.61
CA GLU A 307 -13.57 0.28 9.14
C GLU A 307 -12.52 1.30 8.68
N SER A 308 -12.47 2.45 9.37
CA SER A 308 -11.47 3.49 9.12
C SER A 308 -10.18 3.20 9.88
N LEU A 309 -9.04 3.55 9.26
CA LEU A 309 -7.72 3.40 9.86
C LEU A 309 -7.34 4.65 10.67
N PHE A 310 -6.62 4.43 11.77
CA PHE A 310 -5.85 5.47 12.44
C PHE A 310 -4.46 5.55 11.79
N TYR A 311 -4.05 6.74 11.34
CA TYR A 311 -2.81 6.93 10.60
C TYR A 311 -1.67 7.44 11.48
N LEU A 312 -0.55 6.73 11.48
CA LEU A 312 0.70 7.22 12.05
C LEU A 312 1.51 7.98 10.97
N PRO A 313 2.34 8.95 11.36
CA PRO A 313 3.29 9.59 10.45
C PRO A 313 4.15 8.54 9.74
N ALA A 314 4.32 8.71 8.43
CA ALA A 314 5.21 7.88 7.64
C ALA A 314 6.66 8.08 8.06
N SER A 315 7.48 7.02 7.96
CA SER A 315 8.94 7.10 7.97
C SER A 315 9.48 6.61 6.64
N ILE A 316 10.58 7.21 6.18
CA ILE A 316 11.33 6.73 5.00
C ILE A 316 12.72 6.36 5.50
N ASP A 317 13.04 5.07 5.42
CA ASP A 317 14.31 4.52 5.90
C ASP A 317 15.35 4.52 4.77
N SER A 318 14.94 4.11 3.57
CA SER A 318 15.80 4.05 2.39
C SER A 318 15.02 4.21 1.09
N PHE A 319 15.74 4.46 0.00
CA PHE A 319 15.22 4.32 -1.34
C PHE A 319 16.33 3.83 -2.27
N GLU A 320 15.96 2.99 -3.24
CA GLU A 320 16.88 2.45 -4.23
C GLU A 320 16.26 2.44 -5.63
N PRO A 321 17.04 2.73 -6.68
CA PRO A 321 18.44 3.18 -6.63
C PRO A 321 18.60 4.63 -6.10
N LEU A 322 19.84 5.06 -5.78
CA LEU A 322 20.11 6.45 -5.36
C LEU A 322 20.12 7.45 -6.52
N LYS A 323 20.32 6.96 -7.74
CA LYS A 323 20.29 7.74 -8.98
C LYS A 323 19.70 6.88 -10.10
N ALA A 324 18.88 7.48 -10.95
CA ALA A 324 18.37 6.80 -12.13
C ALA A 324 18.01 7.79 -13.25
N ILE A 325 17.85 7.28 -14.45
CA ILE A 325 17.26 8.04 -15.56
C ILE A 325 15.73 8.09 -15.40
N PRO A 326 15.04 9.09 -15.97
CA PRO A 326 13.59 9.08 -16.02
C PRO A 326 13.01 7.80 -16.65
N GLY A 327 11.85 7.38 -16.15
CA GLY A 327 11.19 6.11 -16.50
C GLY A 327 11.66 4.91 -15.68
N SER A 328 12.71 5.04 -14.85
CA SER A 328 13.15 3.98 -13.94
C SER A 328 12.20 3.84 -12.74
N GLU A 329 12.11 2.64 -12.18
CA GLU A 329 11.44 2.41 -10.89
C GLU A 329 12.33 2.86 -9.73
N LEU A 330 11.69 3.43 -8.71
CA LEU A 330 12.24 3.84 -7.43
C LEU A 330 11.49 3.08 -6.34
N MET A 331 12.19 2.23 -5.62
CA MET A 331 11.68 1.52 -4.45
C MET A 331 11.99 2.34 -3.20
N ILE A 332 10.97 2.64 -2.39
CA ILE A 332 11.06 3.42 -1.16
C ILE A 332 10.65 2.51 0.00
N GLN A 333 11.54 2.29 0.96
CA GLN A 333 11.26 1.47 2.15
C GLN A 333 11.11 2.34 3.40
N GLY A 334 10.23 1.91 4.30
CA GLY A 334 9.92 2.63 5.52
C GLY A 334 8.74 2.03 6.28
N ALA A 335 7.93 2.88 6.90
CA ALA A 335 6.75 2.46 7.65
C ALA A 335 5.58 3.43 7.51
N ASN A 336 4.38 2.93 7.78
CA ASN A 336 3.12 3.67 7.80
C ASN A 336 2.76 4.32 6.44
N PHE A 337 3.05 3.63 5.34
CA PHE A 337 2.74 4.10 3.98
C PHE A 337 1.30 3.85 3.52
N THR A 338 0.50 3.09 4.27
CA THR A 338 -0.91 2.86 3.94
C THR A 338 -1.65 4.17 3.70
N GLY A 339 -2.30 4.30 2.55
CA GLY A 339 -2.99 5.53 2.13
C GLY A 339 -2.07 6.62 1.53
N ALA A 340 -0.80 6.33 1.27
CA ALA A 340 0.09 7.23 0.54
C ALA A 340 -0.56 7.64 -0.79
N SER A 341 -0.66 8.96 -1.00
CA SER A 341 -1.37 9.56 -2.13
C SER A 341 -0.43 10.23 -3.13
N LYS A 342 0.77 10.60 -2.70
CA LYS A 342 1.77 11.27 -3.55
C LYS A 342 3.18 10.86 -3.16
N VAL A 343 4.00 10.58 -4.18
CA VAL A 343 5.46 10.59 -4.11
C VAL A 343 5.96 11.78 -4.90
N ARG A 344 6.97 12.50 -4.39
CA ARG A 344 7.67 13.53 -5.17
C ARG A 344 9.18 13.34 -5.13
N ILE A 345 9.84 13.59 -6.25
CA ILE A 345 11.29 13.56 -6.43
C ILE A 345 11.73 14.95 -6.88
N GLY A 346 12.59 15.61 -6.09
CA GLY A 346 13.01 16.99 -6.40
C GLY A 346 11.85 17.99 -6.51
N GLY A 347 10.75 17.73 -5.79
CA GLY A 347 9.53 18.55 -5.81
C GLY A 347 8.53 18.22 -6.92
N LYS A 348 8.85 17.29 -7.82
CA LYS A 348 7.99 16.85 -8.94
C LYS A 348 7.29 15.55 -8.63
N GLU A 349 6.04 15.41 -9.07
CA GLU A 349 5.21 14.25 -8.75
C GLU A 349 5.68 13.02 -9.52
N ALA A 350 5.90 11.93 -8.79
CA ALA A 350 6.24 10.61 -9.33
C ALA A 350 4.98 9.75 -9.35
N GLU A 351 4.84 8.90 -10.36
CA GLU A 351 3.73 7.97 -10.47
C GLU A 351 3.92 6.83 -9.46
N ILE A 352 2.91 6.57 -8.62
CA ILE A 352 2.94 5.45 -7.67
C ILE A 352 2.46 4.19 -8.40
N LEU A 353 3.30 3.16 -8.42
CA LEU A 353 2.99 1.85 -8.99
C LEU A 353 2.36 0.91 -7.95
N SER A 354 2.86 0.94 -6.71
CA SER A 354 2.33 0.14 -5.61
C SER A 354 2.59 0.80 -4.26
N VAL A 355 1.73 0.49 -3.28
CA VAL A 355 1.84 0.94 -1.89
C VAL A 355 1.50 -0.23 -0.98
N SER A 356 2.38 -0.52 -0.02
CA SER A 356 2.13 -1.40 1.12
C SER A 356 2.24 -0.60 2.42
N LEU A 357 2.25 -1.28 3.57
CA LEU A 357 2.50 -0.62 4.86
C LEU A 357 3.95 -0.11 4.98
N ASN A 358 4.91 -0.78 4.33
CA ASN A 358 6.34 -0.59 4.51
C ASN A 358 7.14 -0.33 3.22
N GLU A 359 6.48 -0.36 2.06
CA GLU A 359 7.11 -0.13 0.76
C GLU A 359 6.21 0.70 -0.16
N ILE A 360 6.83 1.59 -0.93
CA ILE A 360 6.22 2.24 -2.08
C ILE A 360 7.13 2.02 -3.28
N VAL A 361 6.55 1.59 -4.40
CA VAL A 361 7.24 1.60 -5.70
C VAL A 361 6.65 2.74 -6.53
N ALA A 362 7.52 3.60 -7.05
CA ALA A 362 7.13 4.73 -7.88
C ALA A 362 8.02 4.84 -9.12
N THR A 363 7.54 5.48 -10.18
CA THR A 363 8.32 5.74 -11.40
C THR A 363 8.91 7.14 -11.36
N VAL A 364 10.20 7.27 -11.70
CA VAL A 364 10.84 8.58 -11.90
C VAL A 364 10.20 9.25 -13.12
N SER A 365 9.45 10.34 -12.90
CA SER A 365 8.80 11.06 -14.00
C SER A 365 9.81 11.68 -14.96
N SER A 366 9.41 11.93 -16.20
CA SER A 366 10.25 12.64 -17.19
C SER A 366 10.68 14.01 -16.69
N ASP A 367 9.80 14.74 -16.02
CA ASP A 367 10.10 16.09 -15.51
C ASP A 367 10.73 16.11 -14.10
N ALA A 368 11.12 14.95 -13.55
CA ALA A 368 11.72 14.85 -12.23
C ALA A 368 13.03 15.63 -12.14
N LEU A 369 13.28 16.24 -10.98
CA LEU A 369 14.52 16.98 -10.70
C LEU A 369 15.35 16.23 -9.65
N THR A 370 16.66 16.46 -9.66
CA THR A 370 17.54 15.98 -8.58
C THR A 370 17.13 16.65 -7.27
N GLY A 371 16.87 15.85 -6.23
CA GLY A 371 16.48 16.38 -4.93
C GLY A 371 15.91 15.34 -3.98
N THR A 372 15.32 15.80 -2.89
CA THR A 372 14.75 14.90 -1.86
C THR A 372 13.57 14.11 -2.41
N VAL A 373 13.38 12.90 -1.88
CA VAL A 373 12.18 12.10 -2.08
C VAL A 373 11.20 12.45 -0.97
N SER A 374 9.92 12.66 -1.29
CA SER A 374 8.89 12.92 -0.28
C SER A 374 7.65 12.06 -0.52
N VAL A 375 7.01 11.64 0.57
CA VAL A 375 5.79 10.84 0.57
C VAL A 375 4.72 11.61 1.32
N THR A 376 3.50 11.64 0.78
CA THR A 376 2.33 12.24 1.43
C THR A 376 1.32 11.15 1.79
N THR A 377 1.05 10.98 3.07
CA THR A 377 0.04 10.08 3.62
C THR A 377 -1.07 10.88 4.31
N PRO A 378 -2.17 10.26 4.78
CA PRO A 378 -3.21 10.98 5.53
C PRO A 378 -2.72 11.58 6.85
N ALA A 379 -1.61 11.09 7.40
CA ALA A 379 -0.94 11.67 8.58
C ALA A 379 0.00 12.85 8.24
N GLY A 380 0.16 13.21 6.97
CA GLY A 380 0.97 14.35 6.51
C GLY A 380 2.04 13.97 5.48
N SER A 381 2.92 14.93 5.19
CA SER A 381 4.05 14.72 4.27
C SER A 381 5.37 14.65 5.02
N LEU A 382 6.23 13.72 4.60
CA LEU A 382 7.62 13.62 5.04
C LEU A 382 8.53 13.68 3.80
N ALA A 383 9.70 14.31 3.95
CA ALA A 383 10.77 14.29 2.95
C ALA A 383 12.04 13.64 3.53
N THR A 384 12.80 12.96 2.68
CA THR A 384 14.11 12.41 3.01
C THR A 384 15.13 13.53 3.24
N GLN A 385 16.17 13.24 4.02
CA GLN A 385 17.36 14.11 4.08
C GLN A 385 18.32 13.84 2.90
N HIS A 386 18.39 12.60 2.43
CA HIS A 386 19.19 12.22 1.26
C HIS A 386 18.49 12.62 -0.04
N VAL A 387 19.29 12.99 -1.05
CA VAL A 387 18.81 13.37 -2.38
C VAL A 387 18.87 12.18 -3.33
N PHE A 388 17.84 12.04 -4.15
CA PHE A 388 17.80 11.18 -5.32
C PHE A 388 18.33 11.95 -6.53
N GLY A 389 19.25 11.35 -7.30
CA GLY A 389 19.82 11.97 -8.50
C GLY A 389 19.09 11.55 -9.77
N VAL A 390 18.54 12.52 -10.50
CA VAL A 390 17.94 12.26 -11.82
C VAL A 390 19.03 12.41 -12.88
N LEU A 391 19.49 11.29 -13.44
CA LEU A 391 20.52 11.26 -14.49
C LEU A 391 19.93 11.73 -15.83
N PRO A 392 20.71 12.46 -16.66
CA PRO A 392 20.30 12.71 -18.02
C PRO A 392 20.39 11.40 -18.82
N PHE A 393 19.65 11.30 -19.92
CA PHE A 393 19.75 10.20 -20.87
C PHE A 393 19.69 10.74 -22.29
N ILE A 394 20.70 10.44 -23.11
CA ILE A 394 20.72 10.79 -24.53
C ILE A 394 20.23 9.59 -25.33
N GLN A 395 19.06 9.74 -25.96
CA GLN A 395 18.53 8.73 -26.87
C GLN A 395 19.22 8.79 -28.24
N GLY A 396 19.54 9.99 -28.71
CA GLY A 396 20.16 10.19 -30.01
C GLY A 396 20.35 11.66 -30.35
N MET A 397 20.79 11.92 -31.58
CA MET A 397 21.04 13.26 -32.07
C MET A 397 20.80 13.38 -33.59
N THR A 398 20.43 14.56 -34.05
CA THR A 398 20.22 14.85 -35.46
C THR A 398 20.63 16.28 -35.83
N PRO A 399 21.35 16.49 -36.94
CA PRO A 399 21.98 15.46 -37.78
C PRO A 399 23.23 14.85 -37.09
N VAL A 400 23.58 13.60 -37.41
CA VAL A 400 24.81 12.95 -36.87
C VAL A 400 26.10 13.44 -37.53
N ALA A 401 25.99 14.28 -38.57
CA ALA A 401 27.12 14.88 -39.26
C ALA A 401 26.74 16.24 -39.85
N GLY A 402 27.66 17.18 -39.89
CA GLY A 402 27.43 18.50 -40.47
C GLY A 402 28.64 19.43 -40.32
N PRO A 403 28.63 20.59 -41.01
CA PRO A 403 29.67 21.59 -40.86
C PRO A 403 29.54 22.43 -39.60
N ILE A 404 30.53 23.29 -39.37
CA ILE A 404 30.46 24.36 -38.37
C ILE A 404 29.17 25.17 -38.57
N GLY A 405 28.50 25.54 -37.48
CA GLY A 405 27.22 26.26 -37.50
C GLY A 405 25.99 25.36 -37.63
N THR A 406 26.17 24.04 -37.80
CA THR A 406 25.05 23.08 -37.75
C THR A 406 24.29 23.23 -36.43
N ILE A 407 22.97 23.29 -36.50
CA ILE A 407 22.09 23.15 -35.34
C ILE A 407 21.95 21.65 -35.07
N LEU A 408 22.64 21.18 -34.06
CA LEU A 408 22.60 19.80 -33.58
C LEU A 408 21.52 19.68 -32.50
N GLN A 409 20.48 18.90 -32.81
CA GLN A 409 19.42 18.54 -31.86
C GLN A 409 19.79 17.26 -31.13
N VAL A 410 19.89 17.32 -29.81
CA VAL A 410 20.17 16.18 -28.93
C VAL A 410 18.86 15.81 -28.23
N MET A 411 18.39 14.60 -28.49
CA MET A 411 17.09 14.10 -28.02
C MET A 411 17.29 13.12 -26.87
N GLY A 412 16.43 13.19 -25.86
CA GLY A 412 16.61 12.40 -24.64
C GLY A 412 15.60 12.67 -23.54
N MET A 413 16.05 12.55 -22.29
CA MET A 413 15.27 12.81 -21.07
C MET A 413 16.18 13.37 -19.97
N GLY A 414 15.61 14.07 -18.98
CA GLY A 414 16.32 14.58 -17.81
C GLY A 414 17.22 15.78 -18.10
N PHE A 415 16.87 16.59 -19.11
CA PHE A 415 17.67 17.73 -19.54
C PHE A 415 17.41 19.03 -18.77
N SER A 416 16.39 19.08 -17.89
CA SER A 416 16.00 20.29 -17.17
C SER A 416 17.10 20.94 -16.31
N GLU A 417 18.04 20.16 -15.78
CA GLU A 417 19.14 20.66 -14.91
C GLU A 417 20.52 20.61 -15.57
N VAL A 418 20.60 20.50 -16.89
CA VAL A 418 21.88 20.38 -17.59
C VAL A 418 22.73 21.63 -17.39
N LYS A 419 23.97 21.42 -16.97
CA LYS A 419 24.96 22.48 -16.71
C LYS A 419 26.03 22.56 -17.78
N THR A 420 26.34 21.43 -18.41
CA THR A 420 27.44 21.35 -19.38
C THR A 420 27.09 20.36 -20.47
N VAL A 421 27.39 20.74 -21.70
CA VAL A 421 27.34 19.86 -22.86
C VAL A 421 28.72 19.89 -23.53
N LEU A 422 29.24 18.72 -23.86
CA LEU A 422 30.54 18.55 -24.53
C LEU A 422 30.33 17.90 -25.90
N ILE A 423 31.11 18.28 -26.91
CA ILE A 423 31.34 17.48 -28.12
C ILE A 423 32.78 16.99 -28.07
N GLY A 424 32.98 15.68 -27.94
CA GLY A 424 34.27 15.13 -27.52
C GLY A 424 34.61 15.66 -26.12
N GLU A 425 35.75 16.35 -25.99
CA GLU A 425 36.17 16.99 -24.73
C GLU A 425 35.87 18.50 -24.68
N LEU A 426 35.37 19.08 -25.78
CA LEU A 426 35.13 20.52 -25.87
C LEU A 426 33.76 20.88 -25.30
N ALA A 427 33.72 21.77 -24.31
CA ALA A 427 32.47 22.38 -23.85
C ALA A 427 31.89 23.32 -24.91
N VAL A 428 30.61 23.12 -25.23
CA VAL A 428 29.90 23.87 -26.27
C VAL A 428 28.74 24.65 -25.68
N PRO A 429 28.42 25.84 -26.23
CA PRO A 429 27.18 26.54 -25.87
C PRO A 429 25.97 25.72 -26.32
N PHE A 430 24.95 25.69 -25.48
CA PHE A 430 23.72 24.94 -25.73
C PHE A 430 22.50 25.71 -25.21
N SER A 431 21.34 25.31 -25.68
CA SER A 431 20.05 25.76 -25.17
C SER A 431 19.16 24.55 -24.87
N VAL A 432 18.56 24.52 -23.68
CA VAL A 432 17.59 23.49 -23.32
C VAL A 432 16.23 23.96 -23.82
N GLN A 433 15.66 23.27 -24.82
CA GLN A 433 14.37 23.61 -25.40
C GLN A 433 13.22 22.95 -24.63
N SER A 434 13.45 21.74 -24.13
CA SER A 434 12.56 21.00 -23.24
C SER A 434 13.36 19.98 -22.44
N ASP A 435 12.72 19.26 -21.52
CA ASP A 435 13.39 18.18 -20.79
C ASP A 435 13.92 17.05 -21.69
N GLY A 436 13.41 16.93 -22.92
CA GLY A 436 13.84 15.93 -23.89
C GLY A 436 14.59 16.47 -25.11
N LEU A 437 14.88 17.78 -25.18
CA LEU A 437 15.56 18.39 -26.32
C LEU A 437 16.57 19.46 -25.90
N ILE A 438 17.81 19.26 -26.29
CA ILE A 438 18.88 20.27 -26.25
C ILE A 438 19.25 20.64 -27.68
N GLU A 439 19.44 21.93 -27.94
CA GLU A 439 20.00 22.44 -29.18
C GLU A 439 21.41 23.00 -28.97
N ILE A 440 22.32 22.60 -29.84
CA ILE A 440 23.72 23.04 -29.85
C ILE A 440 23.99 23.64 -31.23
N ILE A 441 24.58 24.83 -31.28
CA ILE A 441 25.16 25.36 -32.52
C ILE A 441 26.62 24.91 -32.55
N VAL A 442 26.98 24.03 -33.49
CA VAL A 442 28.33 23.45 -33.59
C VAL A 442 29.36 24.58 -33.77
N PRO A 443 30.22 24.87 -32.77
CA PRO A 443 31.15 25.99 -32.85
C PRO A 443 32.30 25.70 -33.83
N SER A 444 33.03 26.74 -34.20
CA SER A 444 34.12 26.65 -35.19
C SER A 444 35.30 25.77 -34.77
N ASN A 445 35.47 25.54 -33.47
CA ASN A 445 36.52 24.70 -32.90
C ASN A 445 36.01 23.32 -32.45
N ALA A 446 34.76 22.95 -32.78
CA ALA A 446 34.20 21.65 -32.41
C ALA A 446 35.00 20.51 -33.04
N PRO A 447 35.41 19.48 -32.29
CA PRO A 447 35.90 18.24 -32.88
C PRO A 447 34.74 17.37 -33.36
N SER A 448 35.04 16.33 -34.15
CA SER A 448 34.16 15.16 -34.22
C SER A 448 34.22 14.38 -32.90
N GLY A 449 33.10 13.86 -32.42
CA GLY A 449 33.07 13.09 -31.17
C GLY A 449 31.67 12.86 -30.62
N GLN A 450 31.57 12.02 -29.59
CA GLN A 450 30.31 11.82 -28.86
C GLN A 450 29.90 13.11 -28.14
N VAL A 451 28.60 13.30 -28.00
CA VAL A 451 28.02 14.36 -27.19
C VAL A 451 27.89 13.87 -25.76
N THR A 452 28.42 14.61 -24.80
CA THR A 452 28.23 14.34 -23.37
C THR A 452 27.35 15.42 -22.77
N VAL A 453 26.29 15.04 -22.08
CA VAL A 453 25.39 15.94 -21.32
C VAL A 453 25.62 15.70 -19.84
N ILE A 454 25.87 16.76 -19.07
CA ILE A 454 26.21 16.70 -17.64
C ILE A 454 25.22 17.55 -16.84
N ASN A 455 24.59 16.95 -15.84
CA ASN A 455 23.73 17.60 -14.84
C ASN A 455 24.26 17.34 -13.41
N PRO A 456 23.63 17.87 -12.34
CA PRO A 456 24.09 17.64 -10.96
C PRO A 456 24.17 16.18 -10.52
N ALA A 457 23.34 15.28 -11.08
CA ALA A 457 23.33 13.88 -10.71
C ALA A 457 24.44 13.07 -11.40
N GLY A 458 24.82 13.44 -12.63
CA GLY A 458 25.84 12.73 -13.40
C GLY A 458 25.87 13.14 -14.87
N LEU A 459 26.32 12.21 -15.72
CA LEU A 459 26.49 12.43 -17.16
C LEU A 459 25.80 11.35 -17.98
N SER A 460 25.49 11.70 -19.23
CA SER A 460 25.08 10.79 -20.31
C SER A 460 25.92 11.06 -21.54
N ILE A 461 26.25 10.01 -22.28
CA ILE A 461 27.03 10.07 -23.52
C ILE A 461 26.14 9.58 -24.66
N SER A 462 26.17 10.25 -25.79
CA SER A 462 25.40 9.86 -26.98
C SER A 462 25.88 8.50 -27.51
N PRO A 463 24.97 7.65 -28.03
CA PRO A 463 25.36 6.37 -28.60
C PRO A 463 26.28 6.54 -29.81
N ASP A 464 26.00 7.54 -30.65
CA ASP A 464 26.78 7.86 -31.85
C ASP A 464 27.69 9.08 -31.65
N SER A 465 28.70 9.22 -32.50
CA SER A 465 29.58 10.40 -32.55
C SER A 465 29.14 11.38 -33.64
N PHE A 466 29.11 12.67 -33.31
CA PHE A 466 28.89 13.73 -34.30
C PHE A 466 30.12 13.82 -35.20
N GLN A 467 29.90 13.80 -36.51
CA GLN A 467 30.96 13.91 -37.51
C GLN A 467 31.01 15.31 -38.09
N LEU A 468 32.03 16.08 -37.72
CA LEU A 468 32.29 17.36 -38.35
C LEU A 468 32.66 17.13 -39.82
N ARG A 469 31.93 17.76 -40.73
CA ARG A 469 32.20 17.73 -42.17
C ARG A 469 32.65 19.11 -42.63
N MET A 470 33.65 19.16 -43.49
CA MET A 470 33.96 20.42 -44.17
C MET A 470 32.87 20.72 -45.19
N ALA A 471 32.32 21.92 -45.13
CA ALA A 471 31.41 22.47 -46.13
C ALA A 471 31.74 23.94 -46.38
N ALA A 472 31.54 24.37 -47.62
CA ALA A 472 31.74 25.74 -48.03
C ALA A 472 30.77 26.07 -49.16
N ASP A 473 30.22 27.27 -49.12
CA ASP A 473 29.33 27.83 -50.11
C ASP A 473 30.16 28.70 -51.09
N LEU A 474 30.54 28.11 -52.21
CA LEU A 474 31.39 28.71 -53.23
C LEU A 474 30.55 29.22 -54.39
N SER A 475 30.67 30.50 -54.72
CA SER A 475 29.92 31.10 -55.83
C SER A 475 30.82 31.79 -56.85
N LEU A 476 30.33 31.85 -58.10
CA LEU A 476 31.01 32.54 -59.20
C LEU A 476 30.38 33.90 -59.53
N GLU A 477 31.23 34.85 -59.87
CA GLU A 477 30.84 36.07 -60.58
C GLU A 477 31.82 36.26 -61.74
N VAL A 478 31.30 36.44 -62.97
CA VAL A 478 32.14 36.62 -64.16
C VAL A 478 31.73 37.88 -64.89
N MET A 479 32.72 38.72 -65.20
CA MET A 479 32.52 39.95 -65.98
C MET A 479 33.57 40.07 -67.09
N PRO A 480 33.17 40.01 -68.38
CA PRO A 480 34.05 40.37 -69.49
C PRO A 480 34.32 41.88 -69.50
N LEU A 481 35.56 42.28 -69.79
CA LEU A 481 35.98 43.68 -69.84
C LEU A 481 35.38 44.40 -71.06
N ALA A 482 35.24 43.69 -72.18
CA ALA A 482 34.53 44.16 -73.35
C ALA A 482 33.31 43.28 -73.63
N ASN A 483 32.13 43.89 -73.67
CA ASN A 483 30.87 43.24 -74.01
C ASN A 483 29.96 44.19 -74.82
N PRO A 484 29.92 44.07 -76.16
CA PRO A 484 30.59 43.05 -76.96
C PRO A 484 32.10 43.27 -77.07
N SER A 485 32.85 42.18 -77.25
CA SER A 485 34.30 42.22 -77.52
C SER A 485 34.55 42.47 -79.01
N SER A 486 35.81 42.66 -79.40
CA SER A 486 36.20 42.86 -80.81
C SER A 486 36.90 41.62 -81.34
N TRP A 487 36.57 41.22 -82.56
CA TRP A 487 37.17 40.06 -83.23
C TRP A 487 38.68 40.22 -83.39
N LYS A 488 39.44 39.15 -83.11
CA LYS A 488 40.91 39.11 -83.10
C LYS A 488 41.58 40.04 -82.08
N ILE A 489 40.80 40.64 -81.18
CA ILE A 489 41.30 41.38 -80.03
C ILE A 489 40.97 40.53 -78.78
N PRO A 490 41.98 40.06 -78.04
CA PRO A 490 41.74 39.25 -76.86
C PRO A 490 40.82 39.96 -75.87
N ASN A 491 39.85 39.24 -75.31
CA ASN A 491 38.97 39.75 -74.27
C ASN A 491 39.50 39.35 -72.89
N VAL A 492 39.34 40.23 -71.91
CA VAL A 492 39.75 39.99 -70.53
C VAL A 492 38.51 39.61 -69.73
N PHE A 493 38.53 38.46 -69.08
CA PHE A 493 37.49 38.01 -68.17
C PHE A 493 37.96 38.19 -66.73
N SER A 494 37.25 39.03 -65.98
CA SER A 494 37.40 39.16 -64.53
C SER A 494 36.47 38.14 -63.86
N ILE A 495 37.06 37.14 -63.21
CA ILE A 495 36.33 36.08 -62.52
C ILE A 495 36.57 36.23 -61.02
N LYS A 496 35.49 36.26 -60.24
CA LYS A 496 35.56 36.16 -58.79
C LYS A 496 35.00 34.82 -58.35
N VAL A 497 35.72 34.18 -57.45
CA VAL A 497 35.24 33.02 -56.68
C VAL A 497 35.06 33.50 -55.25
N HIS A 498 33.83 33.52 -54.76
CA HIS A 498 33.54 33.85 -53.36
C HIS A 498 33.36 32.58 -52.55
N ASN A 499 33.78 32.58 -51.28
CA ASN A 499 33.45 31.54 -50.32
C ASN A 499 32.64 32.17 -49.19
N ALA A 500 31.32 31.98 -49.15
CA ALA A 500 30.49 32.50 -48.07
C ALA A 500 30.69 31.75 -46.74
N GLY A 501 31.46 30.66 -46.74
CA GLY A 501 31.81 29.85 -45.57
C GLY A 501 30.90 28.63 -45.41
N PRO A 502 30.94 27.95 -44.25
CA PRO A 502 31.69 28.30 -43.05
C PRO A 502 33.14 27.81 -43.04
N SER A 503 33.54 26.90 -43.93
CA SER A 503 34.89 26.30 -43.92
C SER A 503 35.83 26.98 -44.92
N THR A 504 37.13 26.95 -44.63
CA THR A 504 38.18 27.24 -45.62
C THR A 504 38.25 26.10 -46.63
N VAL A 505 38.24 26.42 -47.93
CA VAL A 505 38.42 25.45 -49.02
C VAL A 505 39.88 25.45 -49.44
N ARG A 506 40.44 24.27 -49.72
CA ARG A 506 41.83 24.13 -50.19
C ARG A 506 41.87 23.24 -51.44
N ASN A 507 42.85 23.50 -52.30
CA ASN A 507 43.18 22.69 -53.47
C ASN A 507 41.97 22.38 -54.37
N PHE A 508 41.30 23.44 -54.83
CA PHE A 508 40.18 23.32 -55.76
C PHE A 508 40.46 24.11 -57.04
N PHE A 509 39.63 23.93 -58.07
CA PHE A 509 39.93 24.47 -59.40
C PHE A 509 38.77 25.32 -59.93
N LEU A 510 39.11 26.39 -60.64
CA LEU A 510 38.23 27.06 -61.58
C LEU A 510 38.54 26.52 -62.98
N GLN A 511 37.56 25.91 -63.62
CA GLN A 511 37.61 25.52 -65.02
C GLN A 511 36.93 26.59 -65.87
N HIS A 512 37.59 27.01 -66.94
CA HIS A 512 37.04 27.92 -67.93
C HIS A 512 37.18 27.27 -69.31
N ILE A 513 36.08 26.74 -69.82
CA ILE A 513 35.98 26.18 -71.16
C ILE A 513 35.78 27.35 -72.13
N VAL A 514 36.74 27.51 -73.04
CA VAL A 514 36.77 28.57 -74.05
C VAL A 514 36.36 28.02 -75.41
N PRO A 515 35.92 28.88 -76.36
CA PRO A 515 35.64 28.45 -77.72
C PRO A 515 36.84 27.74 -78.36
N SER A 516 36.58 26.73 -79.20
CA SER A 516 37.63 26.02 -79.94
C SER A 516 38.52 27.00 -80.73
N GLY A 517 39.83 26.76 -80.76
CA GLY A 517 40.80 27.66 -81.43
C GLY A 517 41.16 28.92 -80.65
N SER A 518 40.58 29.14 -79.46
CA SER A 518 41.02 30.21 -78.57
C SER A 518 42.36 29.86 -77.92
N GLU A 519 43.13 30.87 -77.54
CA GLU A 519 44.39 30.74 -76.82
C GLU A 519 44.35 31.60 -75.55
N LEU A 520 45.02 31.12 -74.49
CA LEU A 520 45.26 31.90 -73.28
C LEU A 520 46.48 32.81 -73.52
N VAL A 521 46.23 34.12 -73.68
CA VAL A 521 47.28 35.13 -73.91
C VAL A 521 48.00 35.48 -72.60
N ALA A 522 47.22 35.66 -71.54
CA ALA A 522 47.72 35.98 -70.22
C ALA A 522 46.71 35.54 -69.16
N SER A 523 47.22 35.20 -67.98
CA SER A 523 46.40 34.98 -66.79
C SER A 523 46.97 35.71 -65.59
N SER A 524 46.11 36.04 -64.63
CA SER A 524 46.50 36.46 -63.30
C SER A 524 45.70 35.62 -62.30
N ASN A 525 46.41 34.80 -61.52
CA ASN A 525 45.82 34.01 -60.45
C ASN A 525 46.73 34.15 -59.21
N PRO A 526 46.45 35.10 -58.30
CA PRO A 526 47.26 35.28 -57.10
C PRO A 526 47.16 34.09 -56.12
N ASN A 527 46.21 33.18 -56.33
CA ASN A 527 45.92 32.08 -55.40
C ASN A 527 46.42 30.71 -55.88
N GLY A 528 47.13 30.64 -57.01
CA GLY A 528 47.71 29.40 -57.51
C GLY A 528 48.18 29.48 -58.96
N ALA A 529 48.41 28.31 -59.56
CA ALA A 529 48.83 28.20 -60.95
C ALA A 529 47.63 28.20 -61.90
N THR A 530 47.86 28.59 -63.15
CA THR A 530 46.91 28.47 -64.24
C THR A 530 47.54 27.67 -65.37
N GLU A 531 46.83 26.66 -65.84
CA GLU A 531 47.23 25.83 -66.97
C GLU A 531 46.21 25.96 -68.10
N PHE A 532 46.67 25.81 -69.34
CA PHE A 532 45.82 25.81 -70.52
C PHE A 532 46.09 24.56 -71.34
N ALA A 533 45.06 23.75 -71.57
CA ALA A 533 45.14 22.51 -72.33
C ALA A 533 43.92 22.38 -73.25
N GLY A 534 44.16 22.31 -74.56
CA GLY A 534 43.09 22.23 -75.56
C GLY A 534 42.19 23.46 -75.52
N SER A 535 40.93 23.28 -75.14
CA SER A 535 39.92 24.35 -75.03
C SER A 535 39.55 24.68 -73.58
N GLN A 536 40.40 24.33 -72.61
CA GLN A 536 40.13 24.53 -71.19
C GLN A 536 41.29 25.24 -70.50
N VAL A 537 40.97 26.32 -69.80
CA VAL A 537 41.85 26.98 -68.83
C VAL A 537 41.49 26.47 -67.44
N THR A 538 42.46 25.94 -66.71
CA THR A 538 42.28 25.44 -65.34
C THR A 538 43.12 26.29 -64.40
N SER A 539 42.46 27.04 -63.52
CA SER A 539 43.10 27.87 -62.49
C SER A 539 42.96 27.21 -61.13
N GLY A 540 44.07 26.74 -60.56
CA GLY A 540 44.10 26.15 -59.23
C GLY A 540 44.06 27.22 -58.15
N ILE A 541 43.30 26.98 -57.09
CA ILE A 541 43.20 27.84 -55.91
C ILE A 541 43.66 27.02 -54.70
N VAL A 542 44.81 27.41 -54.13
CA VAL A 542 45.47 26.66 -53.04
C VAL A 542 44.64 26.71 -51.76
N SER A 543 44.11 27.89 -51.42
CA SER A 543 43.28 28.09 -50.23
C SER A 543 42.38 29.31 -50.41
N LEU A 544 41.14 29.22 -49.94
CA LEU A 544 40.20 30.34 -49.85
C LEU A 544 39.47 30.29 -48.51
N GLU A 545 39.75 31.25 -47.64
CA GLU A 545 39.14 31.35 -46.31
C GLU A 545 37.63 31.62 -46.39
N ALA A 546 36.90 31.30 -45.32
CA ALA A 546 35.48 31.63 -45.23
C ALA A 546 35.29 33.16 -45.22
N GLY A 547 34.36 33.66 -46.01
CA GLY A 547 34.17 35.08 -46.33
C GLY A 547 35.15 35.65 -47.37
N GLY A 548 36.11 34.86 -47.85
CA GLY A 548 37.14 35.29 -48.80
C GLY A 548 36.65 35.34 -50.24
N THR A 549 37.38 36.11 -51.08
CA THR A 549 37.15 36.17 -52.52
C THR A 549 38.47 36.05 -53.28
N ALA A 550 38.57 35.06 -54.17
CA ALA A 550 39.67 34.95 -55.12
C ALA A 550 39.34 35.72 -56.40
N HIS A 551 40.23 36.62 -56.82
CA HIS A 551 40.10 37.36 -58.07
C HIS A 551 41.06 36.77 -59.11
N ILE A 552 40.50 36.26 -60.21
CA ILE A 552 41.23 35.59 -61.29
C ILE A 552 40.95 36.34 -62.59
N ILE A 553 41.99 36.51 -63.40
CA ILE A 553 41.88 37.15 -64.72
C ILE A 553 42.33 36.16 -65.79
N HIS A 554 41.49 35.95 -66.79
CA HIS A 554 41.84 35.21 -68.02
C HIS A 554 41.76 36.15 -69.23
N THR A 555 42.84 36.27 -69.99
CA THR A 555 42.86 37.01 -71.28
C THR A 555 42.86 36.00 -72.42
N ILE A 556 41.74 35.90 -73.13
CA ILE A 556 41.49 34.87 -74.14
C ILE A 556 41.39 35.50 -75.52
N THR A 557 42.06 34.91 -76.52
CA THR A 557 41.90 35.36 -77.91
C THR A 557 40.45 35.16 -78.38
N THR A 558 40.00 35.99 -79.31
CA THR A 558 38.68 35.90 -79.96
C THR A 558 38.87 35.42 -81.40
N PRO A 559 39.08 34.10 -81.63
CA PRO A 559 39.34 33.58 -82.96
C PRO A 559 38.14 33.77 -83.90
N HIS A 560 36.93 33.86 -83.34
CA HIS A 560 35.69 33.96 -84.07
C HIS A 560 34.94 35.26 -83.78
N PHE A 561 33.88 35.52 -84.55
CA PHE A 561 32.95 36.62 -84.27
C PHE A 561 31.49 36.17 -84.33
N GLY A 562 30.59 36.96 -83.77
CA GLY A 562 29.21 36.55 -83.51
C GLY A 562 28.99 36.34 -82.02
N TYR A 563 28.59 35.13 -81.60
CA TYR A 563 28.48 34.75 -80.18
C TYR A 563 29.39 33.57 -79.86
N GLU A 564 30.29 33.77 -78.92
CA GLU A 564 31.27 32.79 -78.44
C GLU A 564 30.83 32.24 -77.07
N PRO A 565 30.58 30.93 -76.93
CA PRO A 565 30.19 30.34 -75.65
C PRO A 565 31.41 30.15 -74.74
N HIS A 566 31.28 30.59 -73.49
CA HIS A 566 32.21 30.35 -72.40
C HIS A 566 31.48 29.62 -71.27
N VAL A 567 32.14 28.66 -70.64
CA VAL A 567 31.63 27.99 -69.44
C VAL A 567 32.65 28.11 -68.33
N PHE A 568 32.25 28.67 -67.20
CA PHE A 568 33.04 28.77 -65.99
C PHE A 568 32.44 27.81 -64.97
N GLN A 569 33.28 27.00 -64.33
CA GLN A 569 32.84 26.02 -63.34
C GLN A 569 33.85 25.87 -62.22
N ILE A 570 33.38 25.83 -60.98
CA ILE A 570 34.19 25.44 -59.82
C ILE A 570 34.17 23.91 -59.72
N ASP A 571 35.35 23.31 -59.56
CA ASP A 571 35.53 21.89 -59.28
C ASP A 571 36.17 21.74 -57.89
N THR A 572 35.39 21.19 -56.95
CA THR A 572 35.76 21.03 -55.54
C THR A 572 35.26 19.69 -55.01
N GLN A 573 35.99 19.14 -54.05
CA GLN A 573 35.61 17.93 -53.32
C GLN A 573 34.85 18.24 -52.01
N ILE A 574 34.73 19.53 -51.66
CA ILE A 574 34.01 19.98 -50.47
C ILE A 574 32.51 20.02 -50.77
N PHE A 575 31.69 19.62 -49.80
CA PHE A 575 30.25 19.72 -49.90
C PHE A 575 29.83 21.20 -49.96
N ASP A 576 29.10 21.56 -51.02
CA ASP A 576 28.56 22.89 -51.23
C ASP A 576 27.02 22.83 -51.19
N PRO A 577 26.37 23.59 -50.30
CA PRO A 577 24.91 23.60 -50.18
C PRO A 577 24.19 24.25 -51.37
N SER A 578 24.88 25.07 -52.17
CA SER A 578 24.32 25.91 -53.23
C SER A 578 24.93 25.66 -54.61
N SER A 579 25.39 24.43 -54.91
CA SER A 579 26.22 24.07 -56.09
C SER A 579 25.79 24.55 -57.49
N VAL A 580 24.60 25.14 -57.64
CA VAL A 580 24.12 25.77 -58.88
C VAL A 580 24.88 27.06 -59.21
N ASP A 581 25.32 27.82 -58.21
CA ASP A 581 26.06 29.09 -58.39
C ASP A 581 27.55 28.91 -58.69
N GLN A 582 28.00 27.65 -58.70
CA GLN A 582 29.35 27.23 -59.07
C GLN A 582 29.56 27.13 -60.59
N ARG A 583 28.53 27.39 -61.41
CA ARG A 583 28.63 27.30 -62.88
C ARG A 583 27.96 28.46 -63.58
N ILE A 584 28.70 29.12 -64.47
CA ILE A 584 28.21 30.23 -65.30
C ILE A 584 28.46 29.88 -66.77
N GLU A 585 27.40 29.88 -67.57
CA GLU A 585 27.50 29.89 -69.04
C GLU A 585 27.35 31.33 -69.53
N LEU A 586 28.29 31.78 -70.36
CA LEU A 586 28.32 33.14 -70.89
C LEU A 586 28.48 33.07 -72.41
N ASN A 587 27.46 33.50 -73.15
CA ASN A 587 27.57 33.72 -74.60
C ASN A 587 28.10 35.14 -74.86
N GLN A 588 29.40 35.25 -75.04
CA GLN A 588 30.09 36.50 -75.27
C GLN A 588 29.85 37.00 -76.70
N PRO A 589 29.19 38.15 -76.91
CA PRO A 589 29.10 38.74 -78.23
C PRO A 589 30.45 39.33 -78.63
N VAL A 590 30.84 39.08 -79.88
CA VAL A 590 32.11 39.48 -80.47
C VAL A 590 31.82 40.20 -81.80
N LEU A 591 32.12 41.50 -81.85
CA LEU A 591 31.96 42.34 -83.03
C LEU A 591 33.02 42.01 -84.07
N GLY A 592 32.56 41.57 -85.24
CA GLY A 592 33.40 41.32 -86.42
C GLY A 592 32.93 42.12 -87.63
N PRO A 593 33.28 41.69 -88.86
CA PRO A 593 32.77 42.28 -90.07
C PRO A 593 31.24 42.11 -90.16
N SER A 594 30.60 42.86 -91.06
CA SER A 594 29.16 42.73 -91.29
C SER A 594 28.78 41.28 -91.58
N ILE A 595 27.86 40.74 -90.79
CA ILE A 595 27.32 39.39 -90.98
C ILE A 595 26.55 39.37 -92.29
N ARG A 596 27.01 38.55 -93.25
CA ARG A 596 26.39 38.40 -94.56
C ARG A 596 26.17 36.91 -94.84
N LEU A 597 24.92 36.56 -95.13
CA LEU A 597 24.58 35.30 -95.78
C LEU A 597 24.57 35.55 -97.29
N THR A 598 25.41 34.85 -98.04
CA THR A 598 25.41 34.90 -99.51
C THR A 598 24.68 33.68 -100.04
N ILE A 599 23.75 33.90 -100.97
CA ILE A 599 22.95 32.84 -101.59
C ILE A 599 23.34 32.78 -103.06
N GLY A 600 23.97 31.68 -103.46
CA GLY A 600 24.28 31.37 -104.86
C GLY A 600 23.32 30.31 -105.40
N HIS A 601 22.87 30.48 -106.64
CA HIS A 601 22.10 29.45 -107.35
C HIS A 601 23.06 28.58 -108.16
N MET A 602 23.04 27.27 -107.93
CA MET A 602 23.81 26.30 -108.73
C MET A 602 22.95 25.79 -109.89
N ASP A 603 21.69 25.44 -109.61
CA ASP A 603 20.64 25.11 -110.58
C ASP A 603 19.25 25.56 -110.04
N LYS A 604 18.13 25.08 -110.62
CA LYS A 604 16.77 25.48 -110.19
C LYS A 604 16.37 25.02 -108.78
N ARG A 605 17.05 24.04 -108.19
CA ARG A 605 16.69 23.43 -106.89
C ARG A 605 17.84 23.39 -105.90
N THR A 606 19.08 23.60 -106.34
CA THR A 606 20.28 23.57 -105.52
C THR A 606 20.78 24.99 -105.23
N HIS A 607 20.82 25.34 -103.94
CA HIS A 607 21.37 26.61 -103.45
C HIS A 607 22.67 26.37 -102.70
N ARG A 608 23.67 27.22 -102.96
CA ARG A 608 24.87 27.32 -102.15
C ARG A 608 24.73 28.50 -101.20
N LEU A 609 24.69 28.19 -99.91
CA LEU A 609 24.58 29.17 -98.83
C LEU A 609 25.97 29.35 -98.24
N SER A 610 26.50 30.57 -98.26
CA SER A 610 27.84 30.86 -97.76
C SER A 610 27.83 31.93 -96.68
N TRP A 611 28.66 31.73 -95.67
CA TRP A 611 28.87 32.63 -94.54
C TRP A 611 30.38 32.75 -94.27
N HIS A 612 30.76 33.68 -93.40
CA HIS A 612 32.17 33.84 -93.04
C HIS A 612 32.66 32.61 -92.24
N PRO A 613 33.81 31.98 -92.57
CA PRO A 613 34.27 30.74 -91.91
C PRO A 613 34.47 30.85 -90.40
N ASP A 614 34.71 32.07 -89.91
CA ASP A 614 34.88 32.40 -88.48
C ASP A 614 33.59 32.91 -87.79
N LEU A 615 32.43 32.88 -88.45
CA LEU A 615 31.16 33.26 -87.82
C LEU A 615 30.67 32.14 -86.87
N ARG A 616 30.34 32.47 -85.63
CA ARG A 616 29.86 31.53 -84.59
C ARG A 616 28.61 32.04 -83.87
N GLY A 617 27.88 31.11 -83.26
CA GLY A 617 26.69 31.41 -82.46
C GLY A 617 25.48 31.83 -83.29
N PHE A 618 25.45 31.44 -84.57
CA PHE A 618 24.30 31.60 -85.45
C PHE A 618 23.79 30.24 -85.90
N GLU A 619 22.51 30.19 -86.21
CA GLU A 619 21.87 29.09 -86.90
C GLU A 619 21.34 29.52 -88.26
N LEU A 620 21.41 28.60 -89.22
CA LEU A 620 20.85 28.80 -90.54
C LEU A 620 19.44 28.21 -90.56
N ARG A 621 18.48 29.03 -90.96
CA ARG A 621 17.08 28.62 -91.07
C ARG A 621 16.53 28.97 -92.44
N ALA A 622 15.53 28.22 -92.87
CA ALA A 622 14.81 28.44 -94.11
C ALA A 622 13.30 28.61 -93.91
N GLY A 623 12.66 29.34 -94.81
CA GLY A 623 11.21 29.52 -94.83
C GLY A 623 10.69 29.50 -96.25
N SER A 624 9.47 28.99 -96.43
CA SER A 624 8.82 28.87 -97.74
C SER A 624 8.15 30.18 -98.20
N ALA A 625 7.96 31.13 -97.29
CA ALA A 625 7.34 32.43 -97.57
C ALA A 625 7.85 33.52 -96.62
N LEU A 626 8.00 34.75 -97.12
CA LEU A 626 8.14 35.95 -96.29
C LEU A 626 6.76 36.46 -95.85
N SER A 627 6.09 35.69 -94.97
CA SER A 627 4.85 36.10 -94.31
C SER A 627 5.13 36.77 -92.96
N ASN A 628 4.16 37.44 -92.35
CA ASN A 628 4.28 37.86 -90.95
C ASN A 628 3.24 37.11 -90.10
N PRO A 629 3.65 36.20 -89.20
CA PRO A 629 5.02 35.73 -88.96
C PRO A 629 5.55 34.80 -90.07
N VAL A 630 6.88 34.72 -90.22
CA VAL A 630 7.54 33.70 -91.05
C VAL A 630 7.72 32.44 -90.21
N SER A 631 7.31 31.28 -90.74
CA SER A 631 7.67 29.99 -90.16
C SER A 631 9.05 29.57 -90.65
N TRP A 632 10.06 29.69 -89.78
CA TRP A 632 11.42 29.27 -90.06
C TRP A 632 11.65 27.83 -89.60
N SER A 633 12.20 27.00 -90.48
CA SER A 633 12.70 25.66 -90.17
C SER A 633 14.23 25.68 -90.06
N LYS A 634 14.76 25.01 -89.04
CA LYS A 634 16.21 24.89 -88.83
C LYS A 634 16.83 24.03 -89.94
N LEU A 635 17.78 24.60 -90.68
CA LEU A 635 18.60 23.86 -91.65
C LEU A 635 19.88 23.35 -91.02
N LEU A 636 20.55 24.20 -90.24
CA LEU A 636 21.85 23.88 -89.64
C LEU A 636 22.02 24.65 -88.33
N SER A 637 22.25 23.94 -87.22
CA SER A 637 22.77 24.59 -86.02
C SER A 637 23.51 23.65 -85.06
N PRO A 638 24.70 24.05 -84.57
CA PRO A 638 25.40 25.31 -84.91
C PRO A 638 25.97 25.30 -86.35
N LEU A 639 26.37 26.46 -86.87
CA LEU A 639 27.18 26.51 -88.11
C LEU A 639 28.48 25.70 -87.92
N PRO A 640 28.87 24.84 -88.86
CA PRO A 640 30.06 24.00 -88.76
C PRO A 640 31.35 24.81 -88.72
N LEU A 641 32.32 24.32 -87.95
CA LEU A 641 33.64 24.93 -87.78
C LEU A 641 34.47 24.78 -89.07
N GLY A 642 35.04 25.89 -89.55
CA GLY A 642 35.95 25.90 -90.71
C GLY A 642 35.28 25.76 -92.08
N GLU A 643 34.00 25.44 -92.14
CA GLU A 643 33.21 25.44 -93.38
C GLU A 643 32.62 26.83 -93.64
N SER A 644 32.79 27.33 -94.87
CA SER A 644 32.28 28.64 -95.29
C SER A 644 31.05 28.53 -96.19
N PHE A 645 30.57 27.33 -96.48
CA PHE A 645 29.38 27.12 -97.28
C PHE A 645 28.72 25.75 -97.06
N MET A 646 27.43 25.67 -97.41
CA MET A 646 26.66 24.45 -97.54
C MET A 646 25.93 24.47 -98.89
N GLU A 647 25.83 23.31 -99.53
CA GLU A 647 24.94 23.10 -100.67
C GLU A 647 23.72 22.33 -100.23
N PHE A 648 22.54 22.82 -100.61
CA PHE A 648 21.27 22.27 -100.20
C PHE A 648 20.31 22.23 -101.39
N GLU A 649 19.77 21.05 -101.67
CA GLU A 649 18.71 20.87 -102.66
C GLU A 649 17.34 20.97 -101.98
N HIS A 650 16.42 21.73 -102.56
CA HIS A 650 15.08 21.91 -102.02
C HIS A 650 13.97 21.71 -103.07
N SER A 651 12.82 21.23 -102.61
CA SER A 651 11.68 20.89 -103.47
C SER A 651 10.80 22.08 -103.86
N GLU A 652 10.81 23.16 -103.07
CA GLU A 652 9.99 24.36 -103.31
C GLU A 652 10.64 25.34 -104.29
N MET A 653 9.82 26.05 -105.06
CA MET A 653 10.27 27.02 -106.06
C MET A 653 10.73 28.35 -105.44
N ASN A 654 10.25 28.70 -104.25
CA ASN A 654 10.62 29.91 -103.51
C ASN A 654 11.02 29.51 -102.09
N ILE A 655 12.26 29.78 -101.70
CA ILE A 655 12.77 29.53 -100.35
C ILE A 655 13.60 30.74 -99.91
N PHE A 656 13.42 31.13 -98.66
CA PHE A 656 14.09 32.24 -98.01
C PHE A 656 15.01 31.70 -96.93
N TYR A 657 16.10 32.42 -96.66
CA TYR A 657 17.09 32.01 -95.66
C TYR A 657 17.40 33.14 -94.70
N ILE A 658 17.67 32.80 -93.45
CA ILE A 658 18.11 33.74 -92.43
C ILE A 658 19.23 33.13 -91.59
N LEU A 659 20.19 33.97 -91.20
CA LEU A 659 21.09 33.68 -90.09
C LEU A 659 20.45 34.27 -88.84
N GLU A 660 20.02 33.39 -87.94
CA GLU A 660 19.43 33.78 -86.67
C GLU A 660 20.48 33.55 -85.57
N PRO A 661 20.74 34.52 -84.67
CA PRO A 661 21.52 34.23 -83.47
C PRO A 661 20.95 33.02 -82.76
N MET A 662 21.78 32.07 -82.38
CA MET A 662 21.32 30.99 -81.51
C MET A 662 20.85 31.65 -80.22
N ALA A 663 19.65 31.30 -79.76
CA ALA A 663 19.16 31.78 -78.48
C ALA A 663 20.25 31.54 -77.43
N ALA A 664 20.61 32.56 -76.66
CA ALA A 664 21.36 32.32 -75.46
C ALA A 664 20.56 31.28 -74.66
N GLY A 665 21.22 30.23 -74.17
CA GLY A 665 20.61 29.44 -73.11
C GLY A 665 20.06 30.40 -72.03
N PRO A 666 18.95 30.05 -71.37
CA PRO A 666 18.35 30.90 -70.35
C PRO A 666 19.36 31.46 -69.35
#